data_AF-A0A9D4FZC2-F1
#
_entry.id   AF-A0A9D4FZC2-F1
#
_cell.length_a   1.000
_cell.length_b   1.000
_cell.length_c   1.000
_cell.angle_alpha   90.00
_cell.angle_beta   90.00
_cell.angle_gamma   90.00
#
_symmetry.space_group_name_H-M   'P 1'
#
loop_
_entity.id
_entity.type
_entity.pdbx_description
1 polymer ?
#
loop_
_entity_poly.entity_id
_entity_poly.type
_entity_poly.pdbx_seq_one_letter_code
_entity_poly.pdbx_strand_id
1 'polypeptide(L)'
;MATGGVDDTWHELSSDVIGGQVILRLCDPCIRDNKHNDASLFCSICKEFLCSTCKNLHLKYTLGNHDIVSSQEADSRPSEVDMKGMDKCKEHFEMIKFICEDHSLLCCSECLFIHRKCKHVNKVTEQCRLHLEEYRSVQASLEKSRARVHTVIKDCEREIENIHNNGSKVSKEINVHIDSIIAMLNNTRSTVLKEVNTKCDTATQLLRVRHSTCKSIEATIAEILPLYSLVLKAGTPEQTFILTRMFKEKIAHVQHEVAKQDETPCSIRINADFAPEMAALLKKGCSVVSLKKNYNSFEKGHTINDDKKYPIESYSCQQDFDHEQKQNKPETLVKFKRKDPLNESVDASIHTSDSSSTVNPRRAADWYDQNMEKDKMMAAVEKFKDTNDRVQFLKDRNYFNKAADILANSGKIEEAAEMLFVYGTIDEAVLMAKKTGDGAVIGKYLLMKCRSLMSDSKKPPTGLGESNLVLKDAIFETIEMFEACNDFDGLGAAWMLNWVLSENTKCIEKALQSFRKSKPFENTAGIVECAHLLVQTQNLNLENLEICIRSIHDLFNVCFAHLFPNSTQNVNRLLKFDSFYGFKPCSSEKYAVHPKERPRCLDMIPDLISSKAEKKMQVIEVFKKETRVSLAVVLLKRIQQWLKPIFSRIQTLRDEVMVCDWFRLDMPCTRGKHCRNLHRLQTKTILAC
;
A
#
# COMPACT_ATOMS: atom_id res chain seq x y z
N MET A 1 -50.23 -0.06 -23.41
CA MET A 1 -50.83 0.54 -24.63
C MET A 1 -49.73 0.75 -25.65
N ALA A 2 -50.03 0.51 -26.93
CA ALA A 2 -49.17 0.78 -28.10
C ALA A 2 -47.76 0.14 -28.10
N THR A 3 -47.70 -1.12 -28.53
CA THR A 3 -46.53 -1.74 -29.17
C THR A 3 -46.40 -1.29 -30.62
N GLY A 4 -45.17 -1.20 -31.14
CA GLY A 4 -44.90 -1.00 -32.57
C GLY A 4 -43.68 -1.82 -32.99
N GLY A 5 -43.90 -3.08 -33.36
CA GLY A 5 -42.92 -3.90 -34.03
C GLY A 5 -43.04 -3.75 -35.55
N VAL A 6 -41.93 -3.86 -36.27
CA VAL A 6 -41.92 -4.05 -37.73
C VAL A 6 -41.74 -5.54 -38.00
N ASP A 7 -42.53 -6.03 -38.93
CA ASP A 7 -42.75 -7.44 -39.22
C ASP A 7 -42.03 -7.79 -40.53
N ASP A 8 -41.05 -8.69 -40.49
CA ASP A 8 -40.34 -9.23 -41.66
C ASP A 8 -40.40 -10.76 -41.59
N THR A 9 -41.61 -11.31 -41.79
CA THR A 9 -41.84 -12.75 -41.90
C THR A 9 -41.19 -13.31 -43.16
N TRP A 10 -40.07 -14.01 -42.99
CA TRP A 10 -39.63 -15.00 -43.97
C TRP A 10 -40.66 -16.13 -44.03
N HIS A 11 -41.30 -16.31 -45.19
CA HIS A 11 -42.19 -17.44 -45.41
C HIS A 11 -41.39 -18.75 -45.45
N GLU A 12 -41.60 -19.60 -44.45
CA GLU A 12 -41.22 -21.01 -44.51
C GLU A 12 -41.98 -21.70 -45.65
N LEU A 13 -41.23 -22.39 -46.52
CA LEU A 13 -41.75 -23.47 -47.36
C LEU A 13 -40.89 -24.72 -47.17
N SER A 14 -41.31 -25.55 -46.21
CA SER A 14 -41.10 -27.00 -46.14
C SER A 14 -42.43 -27.62 -45.68
N SER A 15 -42.85 -28.84 -46.02
CA SER A 15 -42.33 -29.91 -46.89
C SER A 15 -43.54 -30.68 -47.49
N ASP A 16 -43.45 -31.76 -48.27
CA ASP A 16 -42.33 -32.60 -48.71
C ASP A 16 -42.66 -33.30 -50.04
N VAL A 17 -41.67 -33.48 -50.93
CA VAL A 17 -41.60 -34.65 -51.83
C VAL A 17 -40.13 -35.07 -51.97
N ILE A 18 -39.90 -36.37 -51.79
CA ILE A 18 -38.60 -37.03 -51.87
C ILE A 18 -38.10 -37.07 -53.32
N GLY A 19 -36.88 -36.55 -53.55
CA GLY A 19 -36.07 -36.85 -54.74
C GLY A 19 -36.19 -35.85 -55.90
N GLY A 20 -35.21 -34.94 -56.01
CA GLY A 20 -35.03 -34.06 -57.17
C GLY A 20 -35.05 -32.58 -56.81
N GLN A 21 -33.91 -32.05 -56.35
CA GLN A 21 -33.77 -30.63 -56.04
C GLN A 21 -33.69 -29.82 -57.34
N VAL A 22 -34.80 -29.21 -57.76
CA VAL A 22 -34.84 -28.34 -58.94
C VAL A 22 -34.13 -27.02 -58.60
N ILE A 23 -32.90 -26.88 -59.05
CA ILE A 23 -32.18 -25.60 -58.99
C ILE A 23 -32.83 -24.67 -60.03
N LEU A 24 -33.63 -23.71 -59.56
CA LEU A 24 -34.17 -22.64 -60.41
C LEU A 24 -33.03 -21.73 -60.86
N ARG A 25 -32.47 -22.02 -62.04
CA ARG A 25 -31.50 -21.17 -62.73
C ARG A 25 -32.25 -20.01 -63.38
N LEU A 26 -31.87 -18.78 -63.05
CA LEU A 26 -32.38 -17.57 -63.70
C LEU A 26 -31.54 -17.21 -64.93
N CYS A 27 -32.12 -16.46 -65.85
CA CYS A 27 -31.47 -16.03 -67.09
C CYS A 27 -30.55 -14.81 -66.87
N ASP A 28 -29.26 -14.95 -67.15
CA ASP A 28 -28.24 -13.91 -66.87
C ASP A 28 -28.48 -12.59 -67.63
N PRO A 29 -28.81 -12.58 -68.95
CA PRO A 29 -29.27 -11.37 -69.62
C PRO A 29 -30.52 -10.73 -68.98
N CYS A 30 -31.45 -11.52 -68.45
CA CYS A 30 -32.64 -10.97 -67.80
C CYS A 30 -32.28 -10.33 -66.45
N ILE A 31 -31.40 -10.95 -65.67
CA ILE A 31 -30.91 -10.38 -64.39
C ILE A 31 -30.25 -9.01 -64.64
N ARG A 32 -29.45 -8.87 -65.70
CA ARG A 32 -28.85 -7.57 -66.09
C ARG A 32 -29.90 -6.49 -66.43
N ASP A 33 -31.07 -6.90 -66.88
CA ASP A 33 -32.25 -6.06 -67.14
C ASP A 33 -33.21 -5.96 -65.93
N ASN A 34 -32.80 -6.39 -64.72
CA ASN A 34 -33.63 -6.51 -63.50
C ASN A 34 -34.88 -7.41 -63.64
N LYS A 35 -34.87 -8.38 -64.56
CA LYS A 35 -35.95 -9.36 -64.81
C LYS A 35 -35.55 -10.74 -64.32
N HIS A 36 -36.47 -11.42 -63.65
CA HIS A 36 -36.23 -12.74 -63.06
C HIS A 36 -36.99 -13.80 -63.87
N ASN A 37 -36.46 -14.12 -65.06
CA ASN A 37 -37.00 -15.16 -65.94
C ASN A 37 -36.18 -16.45 -65.78
N ASP A 38 -36.86 -17.60 -65.74
CA ASP A 38 -36.21 -18.90 -65.67
C ASP A 38 -35.39 -19.23 -66.92
N ALA A 39 -34.24 -19.86 -66.72
CA ALA A 39 -33.35 -20.33 -67.76
C ALA A 39 -33.42 -21.85 -67.91
N SER A 40 -33.96 -22.29 -69.04
CA SER A 40 -34.00 -23.70 -69.45
C SER A 40 -32.78 -24.13 -70.27
N LEU A 41 -31.86 -23.19 -70.57
CA LEU A 41 -30.77 -23.36 -71.53
C LEU A 41 -29.48 -22.71 -71.00
N PHE A 42 -28.33 -23.19 -71.47
CA PHE A 42 -27.00 -22.68 -71.10
C PHE A 42 -26.09 -22.63 -72.33
N CYS A 43 -25.43 -21.51 -72.56
CA CYS A 43 -24.43 -21.38 -73.61
C CYS A 43 -23.04 -21.77 -73.09
N SER A 44 -22.45 -22.84 -73.62
CA SER A 44 -21.17 -23.37 -73.15
C SER A 44 -19.96 -22.47 -73.47
N ILE A 45 -20.07 -21.62 -74.50
CA ILE A 45 -19.04 -20.64 -74.90
C ILE A 45 -19.11 -19.38 -74.02
N CYS A 46 -20.30 -18.79 -73.85
CA CYS A 46 -20.46 -17.58 -73.05
C CYS A 46 -20.54 -17.82 -71.55
N LYS A 47 -20.77 -19.07 -71.11
CA LYS A 47 -21.00 -19.46 -69.71
C LYS A 47 -22.23 -18.77 -69.09
N GLU A 48 -23.25 -18.48 -69.90
CA GLU A 48 -24.48 -17.81 -69.48
C GLU A 48 -25.71 -18.74 -69.56
N PHE A 49 -26.57 -18.65 -68.55
CA PHE A 49 -27.90 -19.24 -68.52
C PHE A 49 -28.90 -18.35 -69.26
N LEU A 50 -29.72 -18.94 -70.12
CA LEU A 50 -30.60 -18.25 -71.06
C LEU A 50 -32.03 -18.78 -70.97
N CYS A 51 -33.01 -17.87 -70.90
CA CYS A 51 -34.41 -18.20 -71.22
C CYS A 51 -34.58 -18.36 -72.74
N SER A 52 -35.71 -18.91 -73.18
CA SER A 52 -36.03 -19.14 -74.61
C SER A 52 -35.92 -17.85 -75.46
N THR A 53 -36.36 -16.71 -74.93
CA THR A 53 -36.26 -15.40 -75.60
C THR A 53 -34.81 -14.95 -75.74
N CYS A 54 -34.02 -15.03 -74.65
CA CYS A 54 -32.62 -14.63 -74.66
C CYS A 54 -31.76 -15.56 -75.53
N LYS A 55 -32.06 -16.86 -75.59
CA LYS A 55 -31.43 -17.80 -76.54
C LYS A 55 -31.53 -17.32 -77.99
N ASN A 56 -32.73 -16.91 -78.41
CA ASN A 56 -32.99 -16.51 -79.78
C ASN A 56 -32.28 -15.19 -80.14
N LEU A 57 -32.15 -14.27 -79.19
CA LEU A 57 -31.35 -13.05 -79.36
C LEU A 57 -29.84 -13.39 -79.38
N HIS A 58 -29.37 -14.23 -78.47
CA HIS A 58 -27.98 -14.67 -78.37
C HIS A 58 -27.50 -15.29 -79.68
N LEU A 59 -28.20 -16.31 -80.20
CA LEU A 59 -27.85 -16.95 -81.47
C LEU A 59 -27.96 -16.03 -82.70
N LYS A 60 -28.78 -14.97 -82.63
CA LYS A 60 -28.98 -14.03 -83.75
C LYS A 60 -27.92 -12.93 -83.83
N TYR A 61 -27.36 -12.53 -82.68
CA TYR A 61 -26.46 -11.37 -82.58
C TYR A 61 -25.01 -11.72 -82.22
N THR A 62 -24.70 -12.98 -81.86
CA THR A 62 -23.33 -13.42 -81.57
C THR A 62 -22.66 -14.03 -82.80
N LEU A 63 -21.38 -13.72 -83.02
CA LEU A 63 -20.60 -14.19 -84.17
C LEU A 63 -20.01 -15.58 -83.92
N GLY A 64 -20.68 -16.62 -84.43
CA GLY A 64 -20.20 -18.00 -84.42
C GLY A 64 -21.26 -18.99 -83.94
N ASN A 65 -21.04 -20.28 -84.18
CA ASN A 65 -21.94 -21.34 -83.72
C ASN A 65 -21.73 -21.58 -82.23
N HIS A 66 -22.49 -20.87 -81.40
CA HIS A 66 -22.52 -21.07 -79.95
C HIS A 66 -23.27 -22.35 -79.60
N ASP A 67 -22.57 -23.28 -78.96
CA ASP A 67 -23.16 -24.51 -78.41
C ASP A 67 -24.08 -24.15 -77.22
N ILE A 68 -25.34 -24.59 -77.30
CA ILE A 68 -26.38 -24.34 -76.30
C ILE A 68 -26.99 -25.69 -75.92
N VAL A 69 -26.79 -26.05 -74.66
CA VAL A 69 -27.35 -27.25 -74.02
C VAL A 69 -28.52 -26.86 -73.11
N SER A 70 -29.29 -27.85 -72.65
CA SER A 70 -30.27 -27.62 -71.58
C SER A 70 -29.58 -27.26 -70.25
N SER A 71 -30.28 -26.58 -69.36
CA SER A 71 -29.76 -26.29 -68.01
C SER A 71 -29.43 -27.57 -67.22
N GLN A 72 -30.23 -28.64 -67.39
CA GLN A 72 -29.97 -29.94 -66.78
C GLN A 72 -28.68 -30.61 -67.31
N GLU A 73 -28.42 -30.53 -68.62
CA GLU A 73 -27.16 -31.01 -69.20
C GLU A 73 -25.95 -30.18 -68.73
N ALA A 74 -26.13 -28.88 -68.50
CA ALA A 74 -25.09 -28.02 -67.93
C ALA A 74 -24.77 -28.40 -66.47
N ASP A 75 -25.80 -28.63 -65.64
CA ASP A 75 -25.63 -29.07 -64.24
C ASP A 75 -25.00 -30.48 -64.14
N SER A 76 -25.10 -31.31 -65.19
CA SER A 76 -24.46 -32.64 -65.24
C SER A 76 -22.96 -32.63 -65.54
N ARG A 77 -22.40 -31.49 -65.99
CA ARG A 77 -20.96 -31.34 -66.24
C ARG A 77 -20.23 -30.98 -64.93
N PRO A 78 -19.01 -31.50 -64.68
CA PRO A 78 -18.20 -31.03 -63.56
C PRO A 78 -18.02 -29.51 -63.66
N SER A 79 -18.47 -28.77 -62.65
CA SER A 79 -18.38 -27.32 -62.67
C SER A 79 -16.91 -26.90 -62.74
N GLU A 80 -16.52 -26.22 -63.83
CA GLU A 80 -15.24 -25.52 -63.90
C GLU A 80 -15.22 -24.48 -62.78
N VAL A 81 -14.37 -24.69 -61.77
CA VAL A 81 -14.24 -23.79 -60.64
C VAL A 81 -13.62 -22.49 -61.14
N ASP A 82 -14.31 -21.36 -60.95
CA ASP A 82 -13.73 -20.05 -61.22
C ASP A 82 -12.50 -19.83 -60.34
N MET A 83 -11.32 -19.96 -60.96
CA MET A 83 -10.03 -19.72 -60.33
C MET A 83 -9.70 -18.22 -60.23
N LYS A 84 -10.66 -17.32 -60.48
CA LYS A 84 -10.53 -15.86 -60.41
C LYS A 84 -9.36 -15.32 -61.25
N GLY A 85 -9.10 -15.96 -62.39
CA GLY A 85 -8.00 -15.62 -63.29
C GLY A 85 -6.63 -16.15 -62.86
N MET A 86 -6.50 -16.94 -61.80
CA MET A 86 -5.23 -17.61 -61.44
C MET A 86 -4.81 -18.69 -62.45
N ASP A 87 -5.76 -19.14 -63.27
CA ASP A 87 -5.64 -20.03 -64.42
C ASP A 87 -5.14 -19.33 -65.70
N LYS A 88 -5.00 -17.99 -65.67
CA LYS A 88 -4.53 -17.18 -66.79
C LYS A 88 -3.11 -16.66 -66.55
N CYS A 89 -2.35 -16.55 -67.64
CA CYS A 89 -1.01 -15.96 -67.63
C CYS A 89 -1.11 -14.46 -67.30
N LYS A 90 -0.29 -13.98 -66.36
CA LYS A 90 -0.31 -12.57 -65.92
C LYS A 90 0.09 -11.57 -67.01
N GLU A 91 0.95 -11.97 -67.94
CA GLU A 91 1.48 -11.09 -69.00
C GLU A 91 0.55 -11.05 -70.22
N HIS A 92 0.05 -12.22 -70.64
CA HIS A 92 -0.69 -12.38 -71.90
C HIS A 92 -2.20 -12.57 -71.72
N PHE A 93 -2.69 -12.69 -70.48
CA PHE A 93 -4.09 -12.98 -70.10
C PHE A 93 -4.71 -14.26 -70.70
N GLU A 94 -3.91 -15.03 -71.43
CA GLU A 94 -4.24 -16.33 -72.03
C GLU A 94 -4.18 -17.49 -71.03
N MET A 95 -4.95 -18.55 -71.31
CA MET A 95 -5.03 -19.73 -70.45
C MET A 95 -3.68 -20.44 -70.29
N ILE A 96 -3.32 -20.78 -69.05
CA ILE A 96 -2.14 -21.57 -68.72
C ILE A 96 -2.34 -23.01 -69.23
N LYS A 97 -1.37 -23.52 -69.98
CA LYS A 97 -1.41 -24.86 -70.61
C LYS A 97 -0.14 -25.67 -70.40
N PHE A 98 0.97 -25.00 -70.09
CA PHE A 98 2.30 -25.60 -69.96
C PHE A 98 2.95 -25.20 -68.63
N ILE A 99 3.91 -26.00 -68.17
CA ILE A 99 4.81 -25.67 -67.07
C ILE A 99 6.25 -25.83 -67.57
N CYS A 100 7.07 -24.81 -67.34
CA CYS A 100 8.51 -24.86 -67.56
C CYS A 100 9.20 -25.18 -66.23
N GLU A 101 9.62 -26.41 -66.04
CA GLU A 101 10.26 -26.89 -64.81
C GLU A 101 11.66 -26.27 -64.63
N ASP A 102 12.39 -26.04 -65.72
CA ASP A 102 13.70 -25.35 -65.72
C ASP A 102 13.66 -23.96 -65.06
N HIS A 103 12.48 -23.33 -65.01
CA HIS A 103 12.27 -22.02 -64.38
C HIS A 103 11.19 -22.04 -63.28
N SER A 104 10.55 -23.20 -63.02
CA SER A 104 9.37 -23.33 -62.15
C SER A 104 8.24 -22.34 -62.47
N LEU A 105 7.95 -22.13 -63.76
CA LEU A 105 6.94 -21.17 -64.23
C LEU A 105 5.76 -21.83 -64.96
N LEU A 106 4.57 -21.30 -64.73
CA LEU A 106 3.35 -21.62 -65.49
C LEU A 106 3.27 -20.76 -66.76
N CYS A 107 2.94 -21.38 -67.89
CA CYS A 107 3.04 -20.78 -69.21
C CYS A 107 1.75 -20.95 -70.03
N CYS A 108 1.31 -19.88 -70.69
CA CYS A 108 0.35 -19.95 -71.78
C CYS A 108 1.03 -20.31 -73.12
N SER A 109 0.26 -20.35 -74.21
CA SER A 109 0.74 -20.60 -75.57
C SER A 109 1.80 -19.60 -76.04
N GLU A 110 1.74 -18.34 -75.59
CA GLU A 110 2.69 -17.28 -76.00
C GLU A 110 4.02 -17.41 -75.26
N CYS A 111 3.98 -17.61 -73.93
CA CYS A 111 5.15 -17.95 -73.13
C CYS A 111 5.94 -19.15 -73.69
N LEU A 112 5.24 -20.14 -74.28
CA LEU A 112 5.87 -21.32 -74.87
C LEU A 112 6.88 -20.97 -75.97
N PHE A 113 6.68 -19.91 -76.77
CA PHE A 113 7.65 -19.53 -77.80
C PHE A 113 9.00 -19.09 -77.21
N ILE A 114 8.97 -18.43 -76.05
CA ILE A 114 10.17 -18.00 -75.30
C ILE A 114 10.82 -19.24 -74.65
N HIS A 115 10.01 -20.07 -74.00
CA HIS A 115 10.48 -21.27 -73.30
C HIS A 115 10.76 -22.49 -74.22
N ARG A 116 10.57 -22.39 -75.54
CA ARG A 116 10.80 -23.50 -76.48
C ARG A 116 12.24 -24.03 -76.52
N LYS A 117 13.20 -23.24 -76.01
CA LYS A 117 14.62 -23.61 -75.87
C LYS A 117 14.95 -24.28 -74.53
N CYS A 118 14.01 -24.28 -73.58
CA CYS A 118 14.12 -25.00 -72.31
C CYS A 118 13.95 -26.50 -72.55
N LYS A 119 14.56 -27.34 -71.71
CA LYS A 119 14.56 -28.79 -71.87
C LYS A 119 13.33 -29.44 -71.25
N HIS A 120 12.81 -28.87 -70.18
CA HIS A 120 11.70 -29.43 -69.41
C HIS A 120 10.50 -28.47 -69.47
N VAL A 121 9.75 -28.54 -70.57
CA VAL A 121 8.47 -27.83 -70.76
C VAL A 121 7.37 -28.83 -71.03
N ASN A 122 6.58 -29.11 -70.01
CA ASN A 122 5.56 -30.14 -70.02
C ASN A 122 4.16 -29.53 -70.09
N LYS A 123 3.16 -30.29 -70.57
CA LYS A 123 1.76 -29.88 -70.46
C LYS A 123 1.30 -30.02 -69.01
N VAL A 124 0.53 -29.04 -68.52
CA VAL A 124 -0.02 -29.08 -67.16
C VAL A 124 -0.87 -30.34 -66.93
N THR A 125 -1.62 -30.78 -67.95
CA THR A 125 -2.47 -32.00 -67.89
C THR A 125 -1.71 -33.27 -67.53
N GLU A 126 -0.47 -33.42 -67.99
CA GLU A 126 0.34 -34.61 -67.70
C GLU A 126 0.91 -34.54 -66.28
N GLN A 127 1.40 -33.37 -65.86
CA GLN A 127 1.97 -33.19 -64.52
C GLN A 127 0.91 -33.25 -63.41
N CYS A 128 -0.31 -32.78 -63.65
CA CYS A 128 -1.41 -32.87 -62.67
C CYS A 128 -1.70 -34.31 -62.22
N ARG A 129 -1.47 -35.33 -63.07
CA ARG A 129 -1.67 -36.73 -62.69
C ARG A 129 -0.58 -37.27 -61.77
N LEU A 130 0.63 -36.72 -61.82
CA LEU A 130 1.78 -37.18 -61.05
C LEU A 130 1.82 -36.57 -59.64
N HIS A 131 1.33 -35.33 -59.48
CA HIS A 131 1.39 -34.59 -58.21
C HIS A 131 0.10 -34.62 -57.36
N LEU A 132 -0.91 -35.43 -57.73
CA LEU A 132 -2.20 -35.47 -57.05
C LEU A 132 -2.12 -35.77 -55.54
N GLU A 133 -1.21 -36.66 -55.14
CA GLU A 133 -1.03 -37.04 -53.72
C GLU A 133 -0.28 -35.94 -52.93
N GLU A 134 0.60 -35.20 -53.59
CA GLU A 134 1.25 -34.01 -53.01
C GLU A 134 0.23 -32.90 -52.75
N TYR A 135 -0.70 -32.67 -53.67
CA TYR A 135 -1.80 -31.70 -53.48
C TYR A 135 -2.72 -32.10 -52.31
N ARG A 136 -3.02 -33.39 -52.15
CA ARG A 136 -3.77 -33.90 -50.98
C ARG A 136 -3.02 -33.69 -49.67
N SER A 137 -1.70 -33.91 -49.65
CA SER A 137 -0.85 -33.63 -48.51
C SER A 137 -0.84 -32.15 -48.13
N VAL A 138 -0.73 -31.25 -49.13
CA VAL A 138 -0.83 -29.80 -48.93
C VAL A 138 -2.20 -29.39 -48.38
N GLN A 139 -3.29 -29.95 -48.93
CA GLN A 139 -4.65 -29.70 -48.40
C GLN A 139 -4.76 -30.13 -46.93
N ALA A 140 -4.34 -31.36 -46.58
CA ALA A 140 -4.38 -31.85 -45.21
C ALA A 140 -3.53 -30.98 -44.24
N SER A 141 -2.38 -30.48 -44.71
CA SER A 141 -1.53 -29.56 -43.96
C SER A 141 -2.19 -28.19 -43.73
N LEU A 142 -2.89 -27.66 -44.74
CA LEU A 142 -3.66 -26.42 -44.64
C LEU A 142 -4.87 -26.58 -43.70
N GLU A 143 -5.60 -27.68 -43.78
CA GLU A 143 -6.73 -27.96 -42.89
C GLU A 143 -6.28 -28.11 -41.42
N LYS A 144 -5.18 -28.83 -41.18
CA LYS A 144 -4.54 -28.93 -39.86
C LYS A 144 -4.08 -27.58 -39.33
N SER A 145 -3.52 -26.74 -40.20
CA SER A 145 -3.08 -25.38 -39.85
C SER A 145 -4.27 -24.47 -39.52
N ARG A 146 -5.36 -24.54 -40.30
CA ARG A 146 -6.63 -23.85 -40.04
C ARG A 146 -7.22 -24.25 -38.69
N ALA A 147 -7.24 -25.54 -38.37
CA ALA A 147 -7.73 -26.04 -37.07
C ALA A 147 -6.90 -25.46 -35.90
N ARG A 148 -5.56 -25.46 -36.02
CA ARG A 148 -4.68 -24.83 -35.01
C ARG A 148 -4.94 -23.33 -34.84
N VAL A 149 -5.06 -22.58 -35.94
CA VAL A 149 -5.36 -21.13 -35.89
C VAL A 149 -6.71 -20.88 -35.23
N HIS A 150 -7.74 -21.68 -35.54
CA HIS A 150 -9.06 -21.55 -34.92
C HIS A 150 -9.04 -21.86 -33.41
N THR A 151 -8.21 -22.81 -32.95
CA THR A 151 -7.98 -23.03 -31.51
C THR A 151 -7.33 -21.81 -30.86
N VAL A 152 -6.26 -21.25 -31.46
CA VAL A 152 -5.58 -20.05 -30.94
C VAL A 152 -6.53 -18.85 -30.86
N ILE A 153 -7.42 -18.66 -31.85
CA ILE A 153 -8.45 -17.61 -31.80
C ILE A 153 -9.34 -17.77 -30.56
N LYS A 154 -9.86 -18.98 -30.31
CA LYS A 154 -10.70 -19.26 -29.13
C LYS A 154 -9.97 -19.07 -27.80
N ASP A 155 -8.69 -19.45 -27.73
CA ASP A 155 -7.86 -19.21 -26.55
C ASP A 155 -7.67 -17.69 -26.33
N CYS A 156 -7.40 -16.91 -27.39
CA CYS A 156 -7.33 -15.45 -27.29
C CYS A 156 -8.66 -14.81 -26.87
N GLU A 157 -9.79 -15.27 -27.40
CA GLU A 157 -11.14 -14.79 -27.02
C GLU A 157 -11.39 -15.04 -25.53
N ARG A 158 -11.08 -16.24 -25.02
CA ARG A 158 -11.20 -16.58 -23.60
C ARG A 158 -10.30 -15.72 -22.71
N GLU A 159 -9.05 -15.48 -23.10
CA GLU A 159 -8.16 -14.65 -22.27
C GLU A 159 -8.54 -13.16 -22.29
N ILE A 160 -9.09 -12.64 -23.39
CA ILE A 160 -9.67 -11.29 -23.43
C ILE A 160 -10.83 -11.17 -22.43
N GLU A 161 -11.71 -12.19 -22.35
CA GLU A 161 -12.80 -12.24 -21.38
C GLU A 161 -12.27 -12.34 -19.93
N ASN A 162 -11.26 -13.18 -19.68
CA ASN A 162 -10.60 -13.30 -18.36
C ASN A 162 -9.98 -11.96 -17.91
N ILE A 163 -9.26 -11.27 -18.78
CA ILE A 163 -8.67 -9.95 -18.50
C ILE A 163 -9.77 -8.93 -18.18
N HIS A 164 -10.87 -8.90 -18.94
CA HIS A 164 -11.98 -7.98 -18.69
C HIS A 164 -12.66 -8.26 -17.33
N ASN A 165 -12.89 -9.54 -17.02
CA ASN A 165 -13.47 -9.97 -15.75
C ASN A 165 -12.57 -9.65 -14.55
N ASN A 166 -11.25 -9.84 -14.67
CA ASN A 166 -10.30 -9.51 -13.62
C ASN A 166 -10.17 -7.99 -13.42
N GLY A 167 -10.11 -7.20 -14.51
CA GLY A 167 -10.14 -5.74 -14.44
C GLY A 167 -11.40 -5.20 -13.74
N SER A 168 -12.56 -5.81 -14.00
CA SER A 168 -13.83 -5.49 -13.31
C SER A 168 -13.78 -5.80 -11.81
N LYS A 169 -13.20 -6.94 -11.40
CA LYS A 169 -13.00 -7.29 -9.98
C LYS A 169 -12.09 -6.29 -9.27
N VAL A 170 -10.91 -6.03 -9.83
CA VAL A 170 -9.93 -5.09 -9.25
C VAL A 170 -10.53 -3.68 -9.13
N SER A 171 -11.28 -3.21 -10.13
CA SER A 171 -11.97 -1.91 -10.06
C SER A 171 -13.02 -1.86 -8.94
N LYS A 172 -13.78 -2.94 -8.72
CA LYS A 172 -14.75 -3.04 -7.61
C LYS A 172 -14.05 -3.01 -6.25
N GLU A 173 -12.95 -3.76 -6.09
CA GLU A 173 -12.15 -3.76 -4.85
C GLU A 173 -11.57 -2.37 -4.55
N ILE A 174 -11.01 -1.69 -5.55
CA ILE A 174 -10.50 -0.31 -5.40
C ILE A 174 -11.60 0.62 -4.89
N ASN A 175 -12.82 0.55 -5.44
CA ASN A 175 -13.94 1.37 -4.99
C ASN A 175 -14.35 1.04 -3.54
N VAL A 176 -14.43 -0.26 -3.18
CA VAL A 176 -14.69 -0.69 -1.79
C VAL A 176 -13.63 -0.15 -0.81
N HIS A 177 -12.35 -0.13 -1.19
CA HIS A 177 -11.30 0.47 -0.36
C HIS A 177 -11.40 2.00 -0.27
N ILE A 178 -11.77 2.69 -1.34
CA ILE A 178 -12.02 4.14 -1.33
C ILE A 178 -13.19 4.48 -0.40
N ASP A 179 -14.32 3.78 -0.53
CA ASP A 179 -15.50 3.97 0.32
C ASP A 179 -15.19 3.65 1.80
N SER A 180 -14.36 2.64 2.06
CA SER A 180 -13.81 2.33 3.38
C SER A 180 -13.00 3.50 3.96
N ILE A 181 -12.11 4.12 3.18
CA ILE A 181 -11.33 5.30 3.62
C ILE A 181 -12.27 6.48 3.93
N ILE A 182 -13.26 6.73 3.06
CA ILE A 182 -14.25 7.79 3.27
C ILE A 182 -15.07 7.54 4.55
N ALA A 183 -15.50 6.31 4.80
CA ALA A 183 -16.20 5.93 6.01
C ALA A 183 -15.34 6.11 7.27
N MET A 184 -14.06 5.71 7.24
CA MET A 184 -13.12 5.93 8.35
C MET A 184 -12.91 7.43 8.64
N LEU A 185 -12.71 8.25 7.60
CA LEU A 185 -12.56 9.71 7.75
C LEU A 185 -13.82 10.36 8.33
N ASN A 186 -15.02 9.93 7.91
CA ASN A 186 -16.28 10.42 8.46
C ASN A 186 -16.51 9.98 9.92
N ASN A 187 -16.14 8.75 10.29
CA ASN A 187 -16.17 8.27 11.67
C ASN A 187 -15.16 9.03 12.56
N THR A 188 -13.98 9.35 12.01
CA THR A 188 -12.95 10.18 12.67
C THR A 188 -13.53 11.56 12.97
N ARG A 189 -14.10 12.22 11.94
CA ARG A 189 -14.76 13.53 12.06
C ARG A 189 -15.87 13.51 13.11
N SER A 190 -16.74 12.49 13.10
CA SER A 190 -17.81 12.35 14.10
C SER A 190 -17.27 12.23 15.52
N THR A 191 -16.19 11.45 15.71
CA THR A 191 -15.56 11.23 17.03
C THR A 191 -14.91 12.51 17.56
N VAL A 192 -14.12 13.20 16.73
CA VAL A 192 -13.48 14.48 17.10
C VAL A 192 -14.53 15.55 17.41
N LEU A 193 -15.60 15.67 16.61
CA LEU A 193 -16.69 16.61 16.88
C LEU A 193 -17.43 16.30 18.19
N LYS A 194 -17.64 15.03 18.52
CA LYS A 194 -18.20 14.64 19.83
C LYS A 194 -17.29 15.06 20.97
N GLU A 195 -15.98 14.82 20.88
CA GLU A 195 -15.03 15.22 21.93
C GLU A 195 -15.00 16.75 22.12
N VAL A 196 -14.93 17.52 21.03
CA VAL A 196 -15.01 18.98 21.06
C VAL A 196 -16.31 19.44 21.72
N ASN A 197 -17.46 18.91 21.32
CA ASN A 197 -18.75 19.26 21.92
C ASN A 197 -18.77 18.94 23.43
N THR A 198 -18.35 17.76 23.86
CA THR A 198 -18.33 17.41 25.30
C THR A 198 -17.43 18.32 26.12
N LYS A 199 -16.31 18.80 25.56
CA LYS A 199 -15.43 19.79 26.21
C LYS A 199 -16.07 21.17 26.25
N CYS A 200 -16.73 21.61 25.18
CA CYS A 200 -17.52 22.84 25.15
C CYS A 200 -18.66 22.81 26.18
N ASP A 201 -19.40 21.71 26.28
CA ASP A 201 -20.50 21.54 27.23
C ASP A 201 -20.01 21.56 28.68
N THR A 202 -18.91 20.85 28.97
CA THR A 202 -18.29 20.83 30.30
C THR A 202 -17.79 22.22 30.71
N ALA A 203 -17.11 22.93 29.81
CA ALA A 203 -16.65 24.30 30.03
C ALA A 203 -17.82 25.28 30.25
N THR A 204 -18.88 25.14 29.43
CA THR A 204 -20.10 25.95 29.54
C THR A 204 -20.81 25.70 30.87
N GLN A 205 -20.90 24.45 31.31
CA GLN A 205 -21.53 24.09 32.58
C GLN A 205 -20.74 24.62 33.78
N LEU A 206 -19.41 24.55 33.76
CA LEU A 206 -18.54 25.15 34.78
C LEU A 206 -18.76 26.67 34.88
N LEU A 207 -18.80 27.36 33.74
CA LEU A 207 -19.07 28.80 33.69
C LEU A 207 -20.49 29.16 34.17
N ARG A 208 -21.51 28.34 33.86
CA ARG A 208 -22.87 28.50 34.37
C ARG A 208 -22.95 28.40 35.89
N VAL A 209 -22.29 27.40 36.48
CA VAL A 209 -22.22 27.23 37.94
C VAL A 209 -21.54 28.45 38.56
N ARG A 210 -20.36 28.85 38.08
CA ARG A 210 -19.65 30.05 38.56
C ARG A 210 -20.50 31.32 38.47
N HIS A 211 -21.14 31.56 37.32
CA HIS A 211 -22.06 32.70 37.14
C HIS A 211 -23.23 32.66 38.14
N SER A 212 -23.80 31.50 38.44
CA SER A 212 -24.86 31.38 39.46
C SER A 212 -24.36 31.69 40.88
N THR A 213 -23.14 31.24 41.23
CA THR A 213 -22.49 31.58 42.50
C THR A 213 -22.22 33.08 42.60
N CYS A 214 -21.65 33.71 41.56
CA CYS A 214 -21.41 35.15 41.54
C CYS A 214 -22.72 35.96 41.72
N LYS A 215 -23.82 35.55 41.08
CA LYS A 215 -25.13 36.18 41.28
C LYS A 215 -25.67 36.03 42.71
N SER A 216 -25.44 34.89 43.36
CA SER A 216 -25.83 34.70 44.76
C SER A 216 -25.01 35.59 45.71
N ILE A 217 -23.71 35.77 45.42
CA ILE A 217 -22.83 36.68 46.16
C ILE A 217 -23.28 38.14 45.95
N GLU A 218 -23.52 38.55 44.71
CA GLU A 218 -24.02 39.88 44.34
C GLU A 218 -25.34 40.21 45.06
N ALA A 219 -26.31 39.29 45.05
CA ALA A 219 -27.58 39.47 45.76
C ALA A 219 -27.38 39.66 47.28
N THR A 220 -26.47 38.89 47.89
CA THR A 220 -26.14 39.01 49.32
C THR A 220 -25.48 40.36 49.63
N ILE A 221 -24.60 40.85 48.76
CA ILE A 221 -23.99 42.18 48.90
C ILE A 221 -25.06 43.27 48.73
N ALA A 222 -25.96 43.14 47.75
CA ALA A 222 -27.03 44.09 47.48
C ALA A 222 -28.08 44.17 48.60
N GLU A 223 -28.30 43.09 49.37
CA GLU A 223 -29.12 43.10 50.59
C GLU A 223 -28.44 43.89 51.72
N ILE A 224 -27.15 43.64 51.98
CA ILE A 224 -26.45 44.14 53.17
C ILE A 224 -25.99 45.60 52.98
N LEU A 225 -25.45 45.93 51.80
CA LEU A 225 -24.75 47.19 51.55
C LEU A 225 -25.62 48.45 51.74
N PRO A 226 -26.91 48.50 51.33
CA PRO A 226 -27.76 49.67 51.55
C PRO A 226 -27.95 49.97 53.05
N LEU A 227 -28.28 48.94 53.84
CA LEU A 227 -28.45 49.07 55.30
C LEU A 227 -27.15 49.50 55.98
N TYR A 228 -26.02 48.89 55.58
CA TYR A 228 -24.70 49.25 56.09
C TYR A 228 -24.33 50.71 55.77
N SER A 229 -24.64 51.17 54.55
CA SER A 229 -24.40 52.56 54.15
C SER A 229 -25.31 53.58 54.86
N LEU A 230 -26.54 53.18 55.20
CA LEU A 230 -27.50 54.04 55.91
C LEU A 230 -27.10 54.23 57.38
N VAL A 231 -26.79 53.14 58.07
CA VAL A 231 -26.37 53.18 59.48
C VAL A 231 -25.04 53.90 59.65
N LEU A 232 -24.08 53.74 58.73
CA LEU A 232 -22.83 54.52 58.76
C LEU A 232 -23.02 56.03 58.54
N LYS A 233 -24.08 56.46 57.83
CA LYS A 233 -24.33 57.88 57.53
C LYS A 233 -25.18 58.60 58.58
N ALA A 234 -26.13 57.90 59.19
CA ALA A 234 -27.17 58.50 60.02
C ALA A 234 -27.52 57.71 61.29
N GLY A 235 -26.85 56.58 61.54
CA GLY A 235 -27.07 55.75 62.72
C GLY A 235 -26.26 56.21 63.94
N THR A 236 -26.64 55.72 65.11
CA THR A 236 -25.91 55.93 66.36
C THR A 236 -24.65 55.04 66.45
N PRO A 237 -23.69 55.35 67.33
CA PRO A 237 -22.54 54.48 67.59
C PRO A 237 -22.93 53.04 67.96
N GLU A 238 -24.00 52.89 68.76
CA GLU A 238 -24.53 51.60 69.20
C GLU A 238 -25.11 50.81 68.02
N GLN A 239 -25.90 51.45 67.16
CA GLN A 239 -26.43 50.83 65.95
C GLN A 239 -25.31 50.39 64.99
N THR A 240 -24.26 51.21 64.86
CA THR A 240 -23.09 50.89 64.04
C THR A 240 -22.33 49.69 64.59
N PHE A 241 -22.12 49.63 65.92
CA PHE A 241 -21.48 48.50 66.59
C PHE A 241 -22.29 47.21 66.44
N ILE A 242 -23.61 47.26 66.67
CA ILE A 242 -24.53 46.12 66.52
C ILE A 242 -24.49 45.61 65.08
N LEU A 243 -24.62 46.49 64.08
CA LEU A 243 -24.64 46.10 62.67
C LEU A 243 -23.30 45.46 62.24
N THR A 244 -22.18 46.07 62.63
CA THR A 244 -20.84 45.54 62.39
C THR A 244 -20.68 44.15 63.00
N ARG A 245 -21.19 43.94 64.22
CA ARG A 245 -21.15 42.64 64.92
C ARG A 245 -22.03 41.59 64.23
N MET A 246 -23.26 41.96 63.83
CA MET A 246 -24.23 41.05 63.18
C MET A 246 -23.77 40.58 61.80
N PHE A 247 -23.13 41.44 61.01
CA PHE A 247 -22.72 41.09 59.64
C PHE A 247 -21.27 40.63 59.51
N LYS A 248 -20.46 40.68 60.57
CA LYS A 248 -19.02 40.30 60.53
C LYS A 248 -18.77 38.94 59.87
N GLU A 249 -19.52 37.91 60.26
CA GLU A 249 -19.34 36.54 59.75
C GLU A 249 -19.84 36.40 58.31
N LYS A 250 -20.99 37.02 57.98
CA LYS A 250 -21.50 37.06 56.59
C LYS A 250 -20.54 37.78 55.64
N ILE A 251 -19.96 38.91 56.06
CA ILE A 251 -18.99 39.66 55.27
C ILE A 251 -17.70 38.86 55.07
N ALA A 252 -17.17 38.21 56.12
CA ALA A 252 -16.00 37.36 56.00
C ALA A 252 -16.23 36.16 55.04
N HIS A 253 -17.42 35.55 55.09
CA HIS A 253 -17.81 34.49 54.16
C HIS A 253 -17.90 34.98 52.72
N VAL A 254 -18.55 36.13 52.48
CA VAL A 254 -18.64 36.76 51.14
C VAL A 254 -17.25 37.08 50.59
N GLN A 255 -16.37 37.68 51.40
CA GLN A 255 -15.00 38.01 50.98
C GLN A 255 -14.19 36.76 50.61
N HIS A 256 -14.34 35.67 51.35
CA HIS A 256 -13.70 34.38 51.06
C HIS A 256 -14.24 33.74 49.76
N GLU A 257 -15.55 33.76 49.52
CA GLU A 257 -16.11 33.21 48.28
C GLU A 257 -15.80 34.06 47.05
N VAL A 258 -15.65 35.38 47.19
CA VAL A 258 -15.14 36.28 46.13
C VAL A 258 -13.68 35.97 45.79
N ALA A 259 -12.79 35.85 46.79
CA ALA A 259 -11.38 35.54 46.56
C ALA A 259 -11.18 34.23 45.77
N LYS A 260 -11.98 33.19 46.08
CA LYS A 260 -12.01 31.94 45.28
C LYS A 260 -12.42 32.14 43.83
N GLN A 261 -13.27 33.12 43.53
CA GLN A 261 -13.60 33.44 42.13
C GLN A 261 -12.44 34.15 41.45
N ASP A 262 -11.75 35.08 42.10
CA ASP A 262 -10.65 35.83 41.49
C ASP A 262 -9.45 34.94 41.13
N GLU A 263 -9.19 33.88 41.91
CA GLU A 263 -8.14 32.89 41.63
C GLU A 263 -8.43 31.96 40.43
N THR A 264 -9.67 31.91 39.91
CA THR A 264 -10.03 30.99 38.81
C THR A 264 -10.03 31.68 37.43
N PRO A 265 -9.20 31.24 36.47
CA PRO A 265 -9.13 31.85 35.13
C PRO A 265 -10.46 31.85 34.37
N CYS A 266 -10.84 32.98 33.77
CA CYS A 266 -12.07 33.10 32.96
C CYS A 266 -11.89 32.67 31.49
N SER A 267 -10.66 32.50 31.01
CA SER A 267 -10.35 32.27 29.59
C SER A 267 -10.14 30.79 29.26
N ILE A 268 -11.23 30.07 28.99
CA ILE A 268 -11.15 28.72 28.43
C ILE A 268 -10.96 28.82 26.91
N ARG A 269 -9.75 28.52 26.41
CA ARG A 269 -9.47 28.37 24.97
C ARG A 269 -9.49 26.90 24.58
N ILE A 270 -10.32 26.55 23.61
CA ILE A 270 -10.34 25.21 23.00
C ILE A 270 -9.60 25.31 21.66
N ASN A 271 -8.32 24.95 21.67
CA ASN A 271 -7.50 24.85 20.46
C ASN A 271 -7.62 23.44 19.86
N ALA A 272 -7.67 23.35 18.53
CA ALA A 272 -7.56 22.11 17.79
C ALA A 272 -6.24 22.11 17.03
N ASP A 273 -5.20 21.55 17.65
CA ASP A 273 -3.87 21.45 17.05
C ASP A 273 -3.84 20.31 16.02
N PHE A 274 -4.21 20.63 14.78
CA PHE A 274 -3.97 19.75 13.65
C PHE A 274 -2.48 19.78 13.27
N ALA A 275 -1.85 18.61 13.15
CA ALA A 275 -0.49 18.50 12.67
C ALA A 275 -0.33 19.27 11.33
N PRO A 276 0.70 20.13 11.16
CA PRO A 276 0.88 20.94 9.95
C PRO A 276 0.88 20.10 8.66
N GLU A 277 1.33 18.86 8.74
CA GLU A 277 1.37 17.88 7.65
C GLU A 277 -0.02 17.39 7.24
N MET A 278 -0.96 17.28 8.19
CA MET A 278 -2.36 16.94 7.93
C MET A 278 -3.08 18.10 7.25
N ALA A 279 -2.84 19.33 7.71
CA ALA A 279 -3.31 20.54 7.04
C ALA A 279 -2.71 20.67 5.63
N ALA A 280 -1.43 20.35 5.45
CA ALA A 280 -0.75 20.33 4.15
C ALA A 280 -1.28 19.21 3.23
N LEU A 281 -1.63 18.04 3.76
CA LEU A 281 -2.29 16.96 3.01
C LEU A 281 -3.65 17.39 2.48
N LEU A 282 -4.50 17.98 3.33
CA LEU A 282 -5.82 18.49 2.93
C LEU A 282 -5.67 19.60 1.88
N LYS A 283 -4.75 20.54 2.08
CA LYS A 283 -4.48 21.66 1.15
C LYS A 283 -3.91 21.17 -0.19
N LYS A 284 -3.05 20.14 -0.21
CA LYS A 284 -2.59 19.48 -1.43
C LYS A 284 -3.70 18.68 -2.12
N GLY A 285 -4.55 17.97 -1.36
CA GLY A 285 -5.74 17.29 -1.89
C GLY A 285 -6.67 18.25 -2.64
N CYS A 286 -6.96 19.42 -2.06
CA CYS A 286 -7.71 20.48 -2.74
C CYS A 286 -7.02 20.99 -4.01
N SER A 287 -5.67 21.06 -4.05
CA SER A 287 -4.96 21.47 -5.28
C SER A 287 -5.02 20.45 -6.42
N VAL A 288 -5.22 19.16 -6.11
CA VAL A 288 -5.41 18.09 -7.10
C VAL A 288 -6.81 18.10 -7.69
N VAL A 289 -7.83 18.58 -6.96
CA VAL A 289 -9.17 18.87 -7.52
C VAL A 289 -9.20 20.26 -8.17
N SER A 290 -8.29 20.47 -9.14
CA SER A 290 -8.41 21.53 -10.15
C SER A 290 -8.92 20.92 -11.46
N LEU A 291 -10.16 20.41 -11.41
CA LEU A 291 -10.96 20.18 -12.62
C LEU A 291 -11.16 21.52 -13.32
N LYS A 292 -10.29 21.83 -14.29
CA LYS A 292 -10.51 22.92 -15.25
C LYS A 292 -11.75 22.57 -16.08
N LYS A 293 -12.92 23.03 -15.63
CA LYS A 293 -14.14 23.09 -16.44
C LYS A 293 -13.91 24.05 -17.61
N ASN A 294 -13.41 23.51 -18.71
CA ASN A 294 -13.53 24.15 -20.02
C ASN A 294 -14.81 23.63 -20.68
N TYR A 295 -15.91 24.34 -20.47
CA TYR A 295 -17.12 24.22 -21.29
C TYR A 295 -17.38 25.58 -21.93
N ASN A 296 -17.06 25.67 -23.22
CA ASN A 296 -17.77 26.52 -24.18
C ASN A 296 -18.60 25.52 -25.03
N SER A 297 -19.82 25.80 -25.49
CA SER A 297 -20.42 27.10 -25.82
C SER A 297 -21.96 27.02 -25.92
N PHE A 298 -22.66 28.10 -25.52
CA PHE A 298 -24.03 28.50 -25.95
C PHE A 298 -25.21 27.58 -25.53
N GLU A 299 -26.43 28.05 -25.24
CA GLU A 299 -27.05 29.39 -25.30
C GLU A 299 -28.22 29.55 -24.27
N LYS A 300 -28.70 30.80 -24.08
CA LYS A 300 -29.99 31.22 -23.46
C LYS A 300 -30.18 31.14 -21.93
N GLY A 301 -29.70 32.19 -21.25
CA GLY A 301 -30.55 33.18 -20.56
C GLY A 301 -31.57 32.75 -19.50
N HIS A 302 -31.24 32.99 -18.23
CA HIS A 302 -31.95 34.00 -17.42
C HIS A 302 -31.06 34.46 -16.24
N THR A 303 -31.18 35.73 -15.89
CA THR A 303 -30.55 36.39 -14.73
C THR A 303 -31.25 36.04 -13.43
N ILE A 304 -30.50 35.98 -12.32
CA ILE A 304 -30.84 36.60 -11.02
C ILE A 304 -29.54 36.67 -10.18
N ASN A 305 -29.39 37.76 -9.44
CA ASN A 305 -28.25 38.04 -8.57
C ASN A 305 -28.36 37.26 -7.24
N ASP A 306 -27.27 37.09 -6.47
CA ASP A 306 -26.94 38.08 -5.43
C ASP A 306 -25.68 37.75 -4.62
N ASP A 307 -25.12 38.81 -4.05
CA ASP A 307 -23.84 38.87 -3.36
C ASP A 307 -23.77 38.13 -2.02
N LYS A 308 -22.54 37.71 -1.67
CA LYS A 308 -21.84 38.19 -0.44
C LYS A 308 -20.36 37.79 -0.42
N LYS A 309 -19.51 38.70 -0.88
CA LYS A 309 -18.12 38.85 -0.36
C LYS A 309 -18.19 39.37 1.09
N TYR A 310 -17.19 39.05 1.91
CA TYR A 310 -16.46 39.99 2.79
C TYR A 310 -15.24 39.26 3.43
N PRO A 311 -14.25 39.95 4.05
CA PRO A 311 -12.87 39.85 3.57
C PRO A 311 -11.90 39.13 4.51
N ILE A 312 -10.68 38.90 4.02
CA ILE A 312 -9.52 38.57 4.85
C ILE A 312 -8.79 39.88 5.16
N GLU A 313 -8.81 40.32 6.41
CA GLU A 313 -7.97 41.42 6.89
C GLU A 313 -6.61 40.88 7.36
N SER A 314 -5.55 41.49 6.84
CA SER A 314 -4.18 41.32 7.31
C SER A 314 -3.89 42.30 8.42
N TYR A 315 -3.36 41.84 9.56
CA TYR A 315 -2.77 42.72 10.57
C TYR A 315 -1.32 42.33 10.86
N SER A 316 -0.43 43.26 10.53
CA SER A 316 0.95 43.35 10.99
C SER A 316 1.02 44.13 12.29
N CYS A 317 1.94 43.78 13.19
CA CYS A 317 2.49 44.76 14.13
C CYS A 317 3.91 44.37 14.57
N GLN A 318 4.83 45.33 14.49
CA GLN A 318 6.11 45.33 15.20
C GLN A 318 5.96 46.27 16.40
N GLN A 319 6.74 46.05 17.47
CA GLN A 319 7.62 47.02 18.16
C GLN A 319 7.80 46.73 19.66
N ASP A 320 9.02 46.28 19.98
CA ASP A 320 10.05 46.94 20.82
C ASP A 320 9.86 47.35 22.32
N PHE A 321 11.03 47.34 22.99
CA PHE A 321 11.51 48.09 24.18
C PHE A 321 11.17 47.67 25.64
N ASP A 322 12.12 46.90 26.21
CA ASP A 322 13.02 47.21 27.36
C ASP A 322 12.59 47.52 28.81
N HIS A 323 13.39 46.87 29.69
CA HIS A 323 14.11 47.39 30.88
C HIS A 323 13.61 47.22 32.34
N GLU A 324 14.53 46.59 33.13
CA GLU A 324 14.84 46.78 34.57
C GLU A 324 13.80 46.36 35.66
N GLN A 325 14.12 45.61 36.73
CA GLN A 325 15.21 45.84 37.70
C GLN A 325 15.76 44.59 38.45
N LYS A 326 17.09 44.55 38.56
CA LYS A 326 18.00 44.24 39.69
C LYS A 326 17.61 43.38 40.94
N GLN A 327 18.57 42.49 41.26
CA GLN A 327 19.12 42.12 42.60
C GLN A 327 18.34 41.20 43.57
N ASN A 328 18.86 39.97 43.79
CA ASN A 328 19.85 39.74 44.86
C ASN A 328 20.57 38.37 44.80
N LYS A 329 21.85 38.33 45.18
CA LYS A 329 22.61 37.10 45.52
C LYS A 329 22.25 36.66 46.95
N PRO A 330 22.47 35.38 47.29
CA PRO A 330 23.62 35.14 48.17
C PRO A 330 24.55 34.03 47.69
N GLU A 331 25.84 34.21 47.93
CA GLU A 331 26.85 33.17 47.84
C GLU A 331 26.87 32.33 49.12
N THR A 332 26.99 31.01 49.01
CA THR A 332 27.60 30.20 50.08
C THR A 332 28.09 28.86 49.53
N LEU A 333 29.38 28.78 49.23
CA LEU A 333 30.10 27.54 48.96
C LEU A 333 30.34 26.80 50.28
N VAL A 334 29.58 25.74 50.57
CA VAL A 334 29.89 24.82 51.68
C VAL A 334 30.51 23.53 51.13
N LYS A 335 31.84 23.51 51.10
CA LYS A 335 32.62 22.27 50.92
C LYS A 335 32.57 21.47 52.22
N PHE A 336 31.85 20.36 52.26
CA PHE A 336 31.99 19.41 53.37
C PHE A 336 33.33 18.66 53.26
N LYS A 337 34.33 19.15 54.00
CA LYS A 337 35.54 18.39 54.32
C LYS A 337 35.18 17.21 55.23
N ARG A 338 35.90 16.09 55.06
CA ARG A 338 35.95 15.00 56.03
C ARG A 338 36.38 15.55 57.41
N LYS A 339 35.79 15.00 58.46
CA LYS A 339 36.35 15.01 59.82
C LYS A 339 36.45 13.56 60.28
N ASP A 340 37.62 13.19 60.74
CA ASP A 340 37.90 11.91 61.37
C ASP A 340 37.30 11.88 62.78
N PRO A 341 37.00 10.68 63.32
CA PRO A 341 37.11 10.39 64.74
C PRO A 341 38.45 9.70 65.01
N LEU A 342 39.21 10.25 65.96
CA LEU A 342 40.36 9.58 66.56
C LEU A 342 39.92 8.45 67.49
N ASN A 343 40.69 7.35 67.47
CA ASN A 343 40.88 6.34 68.51
C ASN A 343 39.71 6.00 69.45
N GLU A 344 39.26 4.75 69.34
CA GLU A 344 39.38 3.84 70.49
C GLU A 344 40.04 2.54 70.02
N SER A 345 41.13 2.16 70.68
CA SER A 345 41.89 0.93 70.43
C SER A 345 41.38 -0.17 71.35
N VAL A 346 40.96 -1.31 70.79
CA VAL A 346 40.94 -2.59 71.51
C VAL A 346 41.65 -3.62 70.65
N ASP A 347 42.47 -4.41 71.31
CA ASP A 347 43.50 -5.25 70.71
C ASP A 347 42.98 -6.49 69.97
N ALA A 348 43.93 -7.04 69.21
CA ALA A 348 43.86 -8.21 68.36
C ALA A 348 43.30 -9.51 68.99
N SER A 349 42.96 -10.42 68.05
CA SER A 349 42.84 -11.87 68.20
C SER A 349 41.50 -12.41 68.70
N ILE A 350 40.86 -13.28 67.91
CA ILE A 350 40.72 -14.72 68.27
C ILE A 350 40.15 -15.57 67.11
N HIS A 351 40.86 -16.67 66.85
CA HIS A 351 40.51 -17.94 66.20
C HIS A 351 39.77 -18.01 64.84
N THR A 352 40.51 -18.58 63.89
CA THR A 352 40.06 -19.66 63.02
C THR A 352 39.28 -20.75 63.78
N SER A 353 38.00 -20.95 63.46
CA SER A 353 37.32 -22.25 63.69
C SER A 353 36.08 -22.38 62.81
N ASP A 354 35.92 -23.54 62.19
CA ASP A 354 34.67 -23.92 61.53
C ASP A 354 33.62 -24.28 62.58
N SER A 355 32.57 -23.46 62.73
CA SER A 355 31.24 -23.95 63.11
C SER A 355 30.13 -22.88 62.96
N SER A 356 29.06 -23.30 62.29
CA SER A 356 27.68 -22.77 62.27
C SER A 356 27.34 -21.35 62.78
N SER A 357 26.68 -20.60 61.88
CA SER A 357 25.60 -19.62 62.15
C SER A 357 25.89 -18.39 63.03
N THR A 358 26.25 -17.27 62.39
CA THR A 358 25.77 -15.90 62.75
C THR A 358 26.25 -14.81 61.78
N VAL A 359 27.29 -15.05 60.98
CA VAL A 359 27.71 -14.08 59.94
C VAL A 359 26.64 -14.00 58.85
N ASN A 360 25.95 -12.86 58.75
CA ASN A 360 25.00 -12.58 57.67
C ASN A 360 25.73 -12.69 56.30
N PRO A 361 25.33 -13.60 55.40
CA PRO A 361 26.02 -13.83 54.14
C PRO A 361 26.20 -12.56 53.30
N ARG A 362 25.23 -11.64 53.34
CA ARG A 362 25.30 -10.37 52.59
C ARG A 362 26.37 -9.44 53.14
N ARG A 363 26.49 -9.32 54.47
CA ARG A 363 27.59 -8.58 55.11
C ARG A 363 28.96 -9.19 54.84
N ALA A 364 29.06 -10.52 54.79
CA ALA A 364 30.31 -11.19 54.39
C ALA A 364 30.67 -10.89 52.93
N ALA A 365 29.70 -11.00 52.01
CA ALA A 365 29.89 -10.69 50.60
C ALA A 365 30.26 -9.20 50.38
N ASP A 366 29.61 -8.27 51.08
CA ASP A 366 29.96 -6.84 51.08
C ASP A 366 31.40 -6.60 51.55
N TRP A 367 31.83 -7.27 52.62
CA TRP A 367 33.19 -7.15 53.16
C TRP A 367 34.25 -7.74 52.21
N TYR A 368 34.00 -8.91 51.62
CA TYR A 368 34.91 -9.52 50.66
C TYR A 368 35.02 -8.69 49.36
N ASP A 369 33.92 -8.09 48.90
CA ASP A 369 33.91 -7.18 47.74
C ASP A 369 34.77 -5.92 48.00
N GLN A 370 34.60 -5.30 49.17
CA GLN A 370 35.41 -4.14 49.60
C GLN A 370 36.91 -4.45 49.70
N ASN A 371 37.28 -5.68 50.08
CA ASN A 371 38.67 -6.15 50.16
C ASN A 371 39.16 -6.80 48.85
N MET A 372 38.40 -6.69 47.74
CA MET A 372 38.71 -7.25 46.42
C MET A 372 38.88 -8.79 46.38
N GLU A 373 38.41 -9.50 47.41
CA GLU A 373 38.51 -10.97 47.54
C GLU A 373 37.39 -11.69 46.78
N LYS A 374 37.44 -11.61 45.43
CA LYS A 374 36.35 -12.02 44.52
C LYS A 374 35.83 -13.44 44.76
N ASP A 375 36.69 -14.43 44.97
CA ASP A 375 36.26 -15.83 45.10
C ASP A 375 35.53 -16.08 46.44
N LYS A 376 35.98 -15.44 47.51
CA LYS A 376 35.30 -15.46 48.82
C LYS A 376 33.98 -14.69 48.78
N MET A 377 33.92 -13.57 48.05
CA MET A 377 32.67 -12.85 47.79
C MET A 377 31.66 -13.74 47.05
N MET A 378 32.09 -14.44 45.99
CA MET A 378 31.23 -15.37 45.26
C MET A 378 30.72 -16.52 46.14
N ALA A 379 31.61 -17.15 46.93
CA ALA A 379 31.24 -18.19 47.88
C ALA A 379 30.33 -17.70 49.03
N ALA A 380 30.33 -16.39 49.32
CA ALA A 380 29.36 -15.78 50.23
C ALA A 380 28.01 -15.50 49.55
N VAL A 381 28.00 -15.07 48.28
CA VAL A 381 26.79 -14.89 47.46
C VAL A 381 26.05 -16.21 47.25
N GLU A 382 26.75 -17.33 47.06
CA GLU A 382 26.12 -18.65 46.94
C GLU A 382 25.36 -19.09 48.21
N LYS A 383 25.69 -18.52 49.38
CA LYS A 383 25.01 -18.78 50.66
C LYS A 383 23.76 -17.93 50.88
N PHE A 384 23.40 -17.04 49.95
CA PHE A 384 22.15 -16.28 50.02
C PHE A 384 20.97 -17.21 49.70
N LYS A 385 19.89 -17.12 50.49
CA LYS A 385 18.73 -18.01 50.35
C LYS A 385 17.83 -17.68 49.15
N ASP A 386 17.73 -16.40 48.76
CA ASP A 386 16.91 -15.96 47.64
C ASP A 386 17.77 -15.72 46.38
N THR A 387 17.34 -16.34 45.28
CA THR A 387 17.92 -16.18 43.94
C THR A 387 17.84 -14.72 43.47
N ASN A 388 16.77 -13.98 43.78
CA ASN A 388 16.65 -12.58 43.37
C ASN A 388 17.67 -11.70 44.10
N ASP A 389 17.88 -11.92 45.39
CA ASP A 389 18.93 -11.24 46.17
C ASP A 389 20.34 -11.52 45.63
N ARG A 390 20.63 -12.76 45.22
CA ARG A 390 21.91 -13.12 44.56
C ARG A 390 22.10 -12.35 43.26
N VAL A 391 21.07 -12.37 42.42
CA VAL A 391 21.07 -11.71 41.11
C VAL A 391 21.19 -10.20 41.26
N GLN A 392 20.46 -9.58 42.18
CA GLN A 392 20.52 -8.13 42.42
C GLN A 392 21.89 -7.72 42.98
N PHE A 393 22.42 -8.43 43.96
CA PHE A 393 23.75 -8.16 44.53
C PHE A 393 24.86 -8.17 43.48
N LEU A 394 24.80 -9.09 42.52
CA LEU A 394 25.75 -9.20 41.41
C LEU A 394 25.51 -8.11 40.35
N LYS A 395 24.25 -7.75 40.04
CA LYS A 395 23.91 -6.64 39.13
C LYS A 395 24.41 -5.30 39.66
N ASP A 396 24.23 -5.02 40.95
CA ASP A 396 24.71 -3.79 41.62
C ASP A 396 26.24 -3.61 41.52
N ARG A 397 26.96 -4.72 41.24
CA ARG A 397 28.42 -4.80 41.14
C ARG A 397 28.94 -5.11 39.74
N ASN A 398 28.07 -5.09 38.73
CA ASN A 398 28.37 -5.35 37.32
C ASN A 398 28.83 -6.79 36.99
N TYR A 399 28.55 -7.79 37.84
CA TYR A 399 28.84 -9.21 37.58
C TYR A 399 27.72 -9.87 36.75
N PHE A 400 27.35 -9.26 35.61
CA PHE A 400 26.17 -9.61 34.82
C PHE A 400 26.17 -11.06 34.31
N ASN A 401 27.32 -11.59 33.87
CA ASN A 401 27.40 -12.96 33.37
C ASN A 401 27.07 -13.98 34.46
N LYS A 402 27.63 -13.81 35.67
CA LYS A 402 27.32 -14.70 36.81
C LYS A 402 25.89 -14.52 37.32
N ALA A 403 25.33 -13.31 37.24
CA ALA A 403 23.91 -13.08 37.53
C ALA A 403 22.99 -13.79 36.52
N ALA A 404 23.34 -13.76 35.24
CA ALA A 404 22.64 -14.47 34.17
C ALA A 404 22.75 -16.01 34.32
N ASP A 405 23.92 -16.54 34.65
CA ASP A 405 24.08 -17.98 34.94
C ASP A 405 23.22 -18.44 36.12
N ILE A 406 23.12 -17.63 37.19
CA ILE A 406 22.23 -17.92 38.33
C ILE A 406 20.75 -17.91 37.90
N LEU A 407 20.33 -16.98 37.05
CA LEU A 407 18.97 -16.97 36.49
C LEU A 407 18.72 -18.20 35.62
N ALA A 408 19.63 -18.52 34.69
CA ALA A 408 19.50 -19.69 33.82
C ALA A 408 19.42 -20.99 34.62
N ASN A 409 20.27 -21.15 35.65
CA ASN A 409 20.23 -22.31 36.56
C ASN A 409 18.96 -22.36 37.43
N SER A 410 18.24 -21.24 37.60
CA SER A 410 16.92 -21.19 38.23
C SER A 410 15.74 -21.40 37.26
N GLY A 411 16.02 -21.75 36.00
CA GLY A 411 15.02 -21.93 34.93
C GLY A 411 14.61 -20.64 34.20
N LYS A 412 15.09 -19.47 34.64
CA LYS A 412 14.79 -18.15 34.07
C LYS A 412 15.75 -17.79 32.92
N ILE A 413 15.84 -18.67 31.92
CA ILE A 413 16.83 -18.55 30.83
C ILE A 413 16.55 -17.32 29.94
N GLU A 414 15.28 -16.94 29.72
CA GLU A 414 14.93 -15.71 28.98
C GLU A 414 15.36 -14.43 29.73
N GLU A 415 15.12 -14.34 31.04
CA GLU A 415 15.57 -13.21 31.87
C GLU A 415 17.10 -13.12 31.89
N ALA A 416 17.79 -14.26 31.85
CA ALA A 416 19.24 -14.33 31.72
C ALA A 416 19.73 -13.78 30.36
N ALA A 417 19.07 -14.19 29.26
CA ALA A 417 19.39 -13.70 27.91
C ALA A 417 19.08 -12.19 27.76
N GLU A 418 17.98 -11.69 28.30
CA GLU A 418 17.67 -10.24 28.31
C GLU A 418 18.68 -9.46 29.17
N MET A 419 19.13 -9.99 30.31
CA MET A 419 20.19 -9.35 31.09
C MET A 419 21.52 -9.27 30.35
N LEU A 420 21.95 -10.37 29.72
CA LEU A 420 23.17 -10.38 28.90
C LEU A 420 23.06 -9.42 27.71
N PHE A 421 21.88 -9.32 27.09
CA PHE A 421 21.65 -8.36 26.03
C PHE A 421 21.73 -6.89 26.51
N VAL A 422 21.07 -6.56 27.63
CA VAL A 422 21.03 -5.20 28.18
C VAL A 422 22.39 -4.77 28.74
N TYR A 423 23.13 -5.67 29.41
CA TYR A 423 24.34 -5.31 30.17
C TYR A 423 25.65 -5.96 29.71
N GLY A 424 25.60 -7.16 29.10
CA GLY A 424 26.73 -7.87 28.50
C GLY A 424 26.81 -7.70 26.98
N THR A 425 27.29 -8.74 26.29
CA THR A 425 27.38 -8.78 24.81
C THR A 425 26.19 -9.48 24.15
N ILE A 426 25.95 -9.15 22.88
CA ILE A 426 24.87 -9.78 22.10
C ILE A 426 25.19 -11.27 21.81
N ASP A 427 26.45 -11.64 21.64
CA ASP A 427 26.85 -13.04 21.42
C ASP A 427 26.60 -13.92 22.64
N GLU A 428 26.89 -13.42 23.85
CA GLU A 428 26.53 -14.10 25.10
C GLU A 428 25.00 -14.24 25.25
N ALA A 429 24.24 -13.21 24.87
CA ALA A 429 22.78 -13.27 24.88
C ALA A 429 22.22 -14.31 23.90
N VAL A 430 22.77 -14.40 22.68
CA VAL A 430 22.42 -15.45 21.69
C VAL A 430 22.79 -16.84 22.21
N LEU A 431 23.98 -17.01 22.81
CA LEU A 431 24.40 -18.28 23.38
C LEU A 431 23.49 -18.72 24.55
N MET A 432 23.04 -17.77 25.37
CA MET A 432 22.10 -18.03 26.46
C MET A 432 20.69 -18.35 25.91
N ALA A 433 20.22 -17.62 24.90
CA ALA A 433 18.96 -17.89 24.23
C ALA A 433 18.92 -19.29 23.62
N LYS A 434 20.03 -19.77 23.03
CA LYS A 434 20.14 -21.14 22.51
C LYS A 434 19.95 -22.24 23.58
N LYS A 435 20.11 -21.93 24.87
CA LYS A 435 19.79 -22.88 25.96
C LYS A 435 18.29 -23.03 26.23
N THR A 436 17.43 -22.14 25.72
CA THR A 436 15.96 -22.27 25.89
C THR A 436 15.37 -23.40 25.06
N GLY A 437 15.95 -23.67 23.88
CA GLY A 437 15.34 -24.51 22.84
C GLY A 437 14.15 -23.86 22.11
N ASP A 438 13.75 -22.64 22.47
CA ASP A 438 12.65 -21.92 21.82
C ASP A 438 13.16 -21.13 20.60
N GLY A 439 12.72 -21.54 19.41
CA GLY A 439 13.09 -20.90 18.14
C GLY A 439 12.68 -19.43 18.04
N ALA A 440 11.58 -19.00 18.68
CA ALA A 440 11.18 -17.59 18.69
C ALA A 440 12.11 -16.75 19.57
N VAL A 441 12.51 -17.27 20.73
CA VAL A 441 13.49 -16.60 21.62
C VAL A 441 14.86 -16.53 20.93
N ILE A 442 15.33 -17.64 20.35
CA ILE A 442 16.62 -17.69 19.63
C ILE A 442 16.59 -16.72 18.43
N GLY A 443 15.54 -16.77 17.61
CA GLY A 443 15.34 -15.87 16.48
C GLY A 443 15.32 -14.39 16.87
N LYS A 444 14.68 -14.02 18.00
CA LYS A 444 14.67 -12.65 18.53
C LYS A 444 16.10 -12.11 18.76
N TYR A 445 16.96 -12.86 19.46
CA TYR A 445 18.33 -12.40 19.74
C TYR A 445 19.24 -12.46 18.51
N LEU A 446 19.06 -13.44 17.61
CA LEU A 446 19.75 -13.46 16.32
C LEU A 446 19.35 -12.26 15.44
N LEU A 447 18.08 -11.89 15.40
CA LEU A 447 17.58 -10.70 14.68
C LEU A 447 18.20 -9.41 15.25
N MET A 448 18.36 -9.30 16.57
CA MET A 448 19.07 -8.19 17.22
C MET A 448 20.56 -8.17 16.84
N LYS A 449 21.23 -9.33 16.80
CA LYS A 449 22.61 -9.48 16.32
C LYS A 449 22.76 -8.99 14.88
N CYS A 450 21.87 -9.40 13.98
CA CYS A 450 21.87 -8.95 12.59
C CYS A 450 21.74 -7.42 12.47
N ARG A 451 20.86 -6.79 13.26
CA ARG A 451 20.71 -5.32 13.29
C ARG A 451 21.94 -4.60 13.84
N SER A 452 22.62 -5.17 14.84
CA SER A 452 23.86 -4.58 15.38
C SER A 452 24.96 -4.58 14.32
N LEU A 453 25.21 -5.73 13.69
CA LEU A 453 26.21 -5.90 12.62
C LEU A 453 25.97 -4.93 11.44
N MET A 454 24.70 -4.77 11.03
CA MET A 454 24.28 -3.79 10.01
C MET A 454 24.60 -2.33 10.38
N SER A 455 24.56 -1.99 11.67
CA SER A 455 24.83 -0.61 12.13
C SER A 455 26.32 -0.28 12.16
N ASP A 456 27.20 -1.27 12.28
CA ASP A 456 28.65 -1.08 12.34
C ASP A 456 29.26 -0.95 10.92
N SER A 457 28.60 -1.54 9.90
CA SER A 457 28.90 -1.29 8.49
C SER A 457 28.43 0.10 8.04
N LYS A 458 29.31 1.11 8.14
CA LYS A 458 29.04 2.52 7.80
C LYS A 458 28.76 2.84 6.30
N LYS A 459 28.51 1.84 5.45
CA LYS A 459 28.16 1.99 4.03
C LYS A 459 27.26 0.83 3.57
N PRO A 460 26.39 1.03 2.55
CA PRO A 460 25.71 -0.08 1.88
C PRO A 460 26.73 -1.08 1.30
N PRO A 461 26.43 -2.39 1.30
CA PRO A 461 27.42 -3.45 1.12
C PRO A 461 27.79 -3.71 -0.35
N THR A 462 28.49 -2.77 -1.00
CA THR A 462 29.08 -3.01 -2.31
C THR A 462 30.37 -3.86 -2.19
N GLY A 463 30.25 -5.16 -1.92
CA GLY A 463 31.36 -6.12 -2.00
C GLY A 463 31.27 -7.36 -1.12
N LEU A 464 31.95 -8.44 -1.53
CA LEU A 464 32.14 -9.69 -0.78
C LEU A 464 33.24 -9.52 0.30
N GLY A 465 32.94 -8.79 1.38
CA GLY A 465 33.78 -8.75 2.58
C GLY A 465 33.40 -9.82 3.61
N GLU A 466 34.35 -10.25 4.45
CA GLU A 466 34.11 -11.26 5.50
C GLU A 466 32.96 -10.89 6.45
N SER A 467 32.83 -9.60 6.80
CA SER A 467 31.72 -9.09 7.62
C SER A 467 30.34 -9.30 6.98
N ASN A 468 30.25 -9.30 5.64
CA ASN A 468 29.00 -9.54 4.92
C ASN A 468 28.65 -11.04 4.86
N LEU A 469 29.65 -11.94 4.92
CA LEU A 469 29.42 -13.39 5.07
C LEU A 469 28.85 -13.70 6.45
N VAL A 470 29.51 -13.27 7.53
CA VAL A 470 29.05 -13.49 8.92
C VAL A 470 27.63 -12.99 9.16
N LEU A 471 27.29 -11.81 8.62
CA LEU A 471 25.95 -11.24 8.72
C LEU A 471 24.92 -11.98 7.86
N LYS A 472 25.29 -12.39 6.64
CA LYS A 472 24.42 -13.19 5.77
C LYS A 472 24.07 -14.53 6.42
N ASP A 473 25.06 -15.21 6.99
CA ASP A 473 24.89 -16.49 7.70
C ASP A 473 23.98 -16.30 8.93
N ALA A 474 24.20 -15.25 9.73
CA ALA A 474 23.34 -14.92 10.87
C ALA A 474 21.88 -14.62 10.45
N ILE A 475 21.66 -14.01 9.27
CA ILE A 475 20.31 -13.78 8.73
C ILE A 475 19.65 -15.09 8.28
N PHE A 476 20.39 -16.01 7.66
CA PHE A 476 19.85 -17.34 7.33
C PHE A 476 19.51 -18.14 8.59
N GLU A 477 20.38 -18.16 9.59
CA GLU A 477 20.08 -18.77 10.89
C GLU A 477 18.82 -18.14 11.53
N THR A 478 18.67 -16.81 11.46
CA THR A 478 17.46 -16.10 11.94
C THR A 478 16.20 -16.53 11.19
N ILE A 479 16.27 -16.67 9.86
CA ILE A 479 15.17 -17.11 9.01
C ILE A 479 14.75 -18.54 9.36
N GLU A 480 15.71 -19.47 9.48
CA GLU A 480 15.47 -20.86 9.84
C GLU A 480 14.79 -21.01 11.21
N MET A 481 15.25 -20.26 12.22
CA MET A 481 14.65 -20.29 13.56
C MET A 481 13.20 -19.81 13.57
N PHE A 482 12.89 -18.71 12.87
CA PHE A 482 11.53 -18.18 12.80
C PHE A 482 10.59 -19.01 11.90
N GLU A 483 11.12 -19.62 10.83
CA GLU A 483 10.36 -20.53 9.98
C GLU A 483 10.00 -21.82 10.74
N ALA A 484 10.93 -22.37 11.52
CA ALA A 484 10.70 -23.55 12.35
C ALA A 484 9.63 -23.33 13.44
N CYS A 485 9.58 -22.15 14.08
CA CYS A 485 8.57 -21.83 15.11
C CYS A 485 7.28 -21.19 14.57
N ASN A 486 7.17 -20.95 13.26
CA ASN A 486 6.06 -20.22 12.62
C ASN A 486 5.87 -18.76 13.13
N ASP A 487 6.93 -18.12 13.63
CA ASP A 487 6.90 -16.68 13.93
C ASP A 487 7.03 -15.88 12.63
N PHE A 488 5.88 -15.68 11.99
CA PHE A 488 5.81 -14.93 10.73
C PHE A 488 6.16 -13.44 10.87
N ASP A 489 6.09 -12.86 12.07
CA ASP A 489 6.45 -11.47 12.34
C ASP A 489 7.98 -11.32 12.37
N GLY A 490 8.66 -12.22 13.08
CA GLY A 490 10.11 -12.39 13.06
C GLY A 490 10.65 -12.73 11.67
N LEU A 491 10.04 -13.72 11.00
CA LEU A 491 10.40 -14.16 9.65
C LEU A 491 10.30 -13.01 8.63
N GLY A 492 9.21 -12.23 8.67
CA GLY A 492 9.05 -11.05 7.81
C GLY A 492 10.13 -10.00 8.06
N ALA A 493 10.48 -9.74 9.33
CA ALA A 493 11.55 -8.82 9.68
C ALA A 493 12.94 -9.31 9.22
N ALA A 494 13.21 -10.62 9.27
CA ALA A 494 14.45 -11.23 8.81
C ALA A 494 14.59 -11.16 7.27
N TRP A 495 13.51 -11.44 6.52
CA TRP A 495 13.51 -11.28 5.05
C TRP A 495 13.71 -9.82 4.62
N MET A 496 13.18 -8.84 5.37
CA MET A 496 13.50 -7.42 5.14
C MET A 496 15.00 -7.12 5.31
N LEU A 497 15.66 -7.65 6.35
CA LEU A 497 17.11 -7.46 6.53
C LEU A 497 17.90 -8.12 5.39
N ASN A 498 17.49 -9.31 4.96
CA ASN A 498 18.10 -10.00 3.81
C ASN A 498 17.98 -9.17 2.52
N TRP A 499 16.85 -8.46 2.33
CA TRP A 499 16.71 -7.52 1.21
C TRP A 499 17.74 -6.38 1.28
N VAL A 500 17.99 -5.76 2.44
CA VAL A 500 18.95 -4.64 2.55
C VAL A 500 20.38 -5.05 2.14
N LEU A 501 20.74 -6.33 2.29
CA LEU A 501 22.04 -6.86 1.88
C LEU A 501 22.11 -7.33 0.42
N SER A 502 21.03 -7.92 -0.08
CA SER A 502 21.02 -8.60 -1.38
C SER A 502 20.41 -7.76 -2.51
N GLU A 503 19.70 -6.69 -2.16
CA GLU A 503 18.82 -5.87 -3.02
C GLU A 503 17.77 -6.69 -3.81
N ASN A 504 17.66 -8.00 -3.54
CA ASN A 504 16.84 -8.94 -4.29
C ASN A 504 15.35 -8.78 -3.93
N THR A 505 14.55 -8.34 -4.88
CA THR A 505 13.13 -8.02 -4.69
C THR A 505 12.29 -9.20 -4.19
N LYS A 506 12.71 -10.44 -4.48
CA LYS A 506 12.09 -11.68 -3.95
C LYS A 506 12.14 -11.76 -2.42
N CYS A 507 13.10 -11.10 -1.77
CA CYS A 507 13.15 -11.00 -0.32
C CYS A 507 12.02 -10.11 0.23
N ILE A 508 11.60 -9.07 -0.50
CA ILE A 508 10.43 -8.24 -0.12
C ILE A 508 9.14 -9.05 -0.31
N GLU A 509 9.01 -9.81 -1.40
CA GLU A 509 7.86 -10.70 -1.65
C GLU A 509 7.69 -11.73 -0.51
N LYS A 510 8.79 -12.36 -0.07
CA LYS A 510 8.78 -13.28 1.08
C LYS A 510 8.44 -12.59 2.40
N ALA A 511 8.93 -11.37 2.62
CA ALA A 511 8.57 -10.57 3.80
C ALA A 511 7.05 -10.26 3.81
N LEU A 512 6.50 -9.81 2.69
CA LEU A 512 5.06 -9.55 2.51
C LEU A 512 4.21 -10.80 2.78
N GLN A 513 4.58 -11.95 2.21
CA GLN A 513 3.88 -13.22 2.46
C GLN A 513 3.92 -13.63 3.94
N SER A 514 5.05 -13.38 4.63
CA SER A 514 5.17 -13.65 6.06
C SER A 514 4.26 -12.73 6.87
N PHE A 515 4.32 -11.41 6.65
CA PHE A 515 3.45 -10.47 7.36
C PHE A 515 1.94 -10.71 7.13
N ARG A 516 1.53 -11.17 5.94
CA ARG A 516 0.15 -11.63 5.66
C ARG A 516 -0.24 -12.91 6.39
N LYS A 517 0.69 -13.85 6.61
CA LYS A 517 0.45 -15.09 7.38
C LYS A 517 0.39 -14.88 8.89
N SER A 518 0.90 -13.75 9.37
CA SER A 518 1.03 -13.43 10.79
C SER A 518 -0.31 -13.48 11.55
N LYS A 519 -0.25 -13.87 12.83
CA LYS A 519 -1.42 -14.11 13.68
C LYS A 519 -1.45 -13.17 14.91
N PRO A 520 -2.60 -12.97 15.57
CA PRO A 520 -3.95 -13.42 15.18
C PRO A 520 -4.49 -12.71 13.92
N PHE A 521 -3.87 -11.60 13.50
CA PHE A 521 -4.13 -10.89 12.25
C PHE A 521 -2.80 -10.46 11.59
N GLU A 522 -2.90 -10.13 10.30
CA GLU A 522 -1.78 -9.72 9.45
C GLU A 522 -1.00 -8.53 10.05
N ASN A 523 0.31 -8.51 9.86
CA ASN A 523 1.12 -7.37 10.29
C ASN A 523 1.07 -6.23 9.27
N THR A 524 0.01 -5.44 9.36
CA THR A 524 -0.22 -4.26 8.53
C THR A 524 0.97 -3.29 8.53
N ALA A 525 1.64 -3.09 9.68
CA ALA A 525 2.83 -2.23 9.75
C ALA A 525 4.00 -2.82 8.93
N GLY A 526 4.24 -4.13 9.03
CA GLY A 526 5.23 -4.84 8.19
C GLY A 526 4.93 -4.75 6.69
N ILE A 527 3.66 -4.93 6.30
CA ILE A 527 3.21 -4.79 4.91
C ILE A 527 3.45 -3.37 4.37
N VAL A 528 3.17 -2.34 5.19
CA VAL A 528 3.41 -0.93 4.87
C VAL A 528 4.90 -0.63 4.71
N GLU A 529 5.77 -1.16 5.57
CA GLU A 529 7.22 -1.02 5.35
C GLU A 529 7.70 -1.72 4.08
N CYS A 530 7.22 -2.93 3.78
CA CYS A 530 7.57 -3.62 2.53
C CYS A 530 7.15 -2.82 1.28
N ALA A 531 5.96 -2.24 1.27
CA ALA A 531 5.53 -1.34 0.20
C ALA A 531 6.39 -0.06 0.13
N HIS A 532 6.90 0.45 1.28
CA HIS A 532 7.84 1.56 1.28
C HIS A 532 9.11 1.23 0.49
N LEU A 533 9.65 0.02 0.67
CA LEU A 533 10.84 -0.46 -0.03
C LEU A 533 10.59 -0.69 -1.54
N LEU A 534 9.42 -1.21 -1.92
CA LEU A 534 9.02 -1.35 -3.34
C LEU A 534 8.93 0.00 -4.06
N VAL A 535 8.37 1.02 -3.38
CA VAL A 535 8.32 2.39 -3.93
C VAL A 535 9.72 3.00 -4.03
N GLN A 536 10.57 2.82 -3.01
CA GLN A 536 11.94 3.36 -3.01
C GLN A 536 12.82 2.75 -4.10
N THR A 537 12.69 1.44 -4.35
CA THR A 537 13.39 0.73 -5.44
C THR A 537 12.79 0.98 -6.83
N GLN A 538 11.66 1.70 -6.92
CA GLN A 538 10.88 1.92 -8.14
C GLN A 538 10.45 0.62 -8.86
N ASN A 539 10.45 -0.53 -8.16
CA ASN A 539 10.06 -1.83 -8.72
C ASN A 539 8.52 -1.97 -8.81
N LEU A 540 7.90 -1.09 -9.59
CA LEU A 540 6.45 -0.99 -9.78
C LEU A 540 6.03 -1.75 -11.06
N ASN A 541 6.20 -3.07 -11.04
CA ASN A 541 5.47 -3.97 -11.93
C ASN A 541 3.97 -4.00 -11.51
N LEU A 542 3.10 -4.67 -12.28
CA LEU A 542 1.65 -4.66 -12.02
C LEU A 542 1.28 -5.20 -10.62
N GLU A 543 1.88 -6.32 -10.20
CA GLU A 543 1.65 -6.94 -8.89
C GLU A 543 2.11 -6.03 -7.73
N ASN A 544 3.35 -5.53 -7.80
CA ASN A 544 3.89 -4.61 -6.79
C ASN A 544 3.14 -3.28 -6.74
N LEU A 545 2.63 -2.80 -7.88
CA LEU A 545 1.81 -1.59 -7.95
C LEU A 545 0.46 -1.79 -7.24
N GLU A 546 -0.20 -2.93 -7.43
CA GLU A 546 -1.41 -3.30 -6.70
C GLU A 546 -1.15 -3.36 -5.19
N ILE A 547 -0.05 -4.00 -4.77
CA ILE A 547 0.39 -4.04 -3.36
C ILE A 547 0.62 -2.63 -2.83
N CYS A 548 1.33 -1.76 -3.55
CA CYS A 548 1.59 -0.39 -3.12
C CYS A 548 0.30 0.45 -3.01
N ILE A 549 -0.70 0.22 -3.89
CA ILE A 549 -2.00 0.90 -3.83
C ILE A 549 -2.79 0.43 -2.61
N ARG A 550 -2.90 -0.89 -2.37
CA ARG A 550 -3.55 -1.45 -1.17
C ARG A 550 -2.85 -0.96 0.10
N SER A 551 -1.52 -0.91 0.11
CA SER A 551 -0.74 -0.42 1.26
C SER A 551 -0.99 1.06 1.61
N ILE A 552 -1.61 1.87 0.75
CA ILE A 552 -2.06 3.23 1.12
C ILE A 552 -3.23 3.15 2.13
N HIS A 553 -4.19 2.25 1.92
CA HIS A 553 -5.29 1.98 2.86
C HIS A 553 -4.73 1.47 4.19
N ASP A 554 -3.80 0.51 4.13
CA ASP A 554 -3.13 -0.05 5.30
C ASP A 554 -2.31 0.98 6.10
N LEU A 555 -1.61 1.88 5.42
CA LEU A 555 -0.89 2.97 6.07
C LEU A 555 -1.86 3.92 6.77
N PHE A 556 -3.02 4.25 6.16
CA PHE A 556 -4.08 4.98 6.86
C PHE A 556 -4.62 4.22 8.08
N ASN A 557 -4.78 2.90 8.01
CA ASN A 557 -5.21 2.07 9.16
C ASN A 557 -4.20 2.15 10.32
N VAL A 558 -2.90 2.06 10.04
CA VAL A 558 -1.83 2.17 11.05
C VAL A 558 -1.85 3.58 11.69
N CYS A 559 -1.89 4.64 10.87
CA CYS A 559 -2.01 6.01 11.37
C CYS A 559 -3.28 6.22 12.23
N PHE A 560 -4.43 5.71 11.79
CA PHE A 560 -5.69 5.83 12.52
C PHE A 560 -5.64 5.10 13.87
N ALA A 561 -5.05 3.90 13.93
CA ALA A 561 -4.89 3.16 15.18
C ALA A 561 -3.98 3.90 16.20
N HIS A 562 -2.88 4.52 15.75
CA HIS A 562 -2.01 5.30 16.62
C HIS A 562 -2.66 6.61 17.10
N LEU A 563 -3.43 7.30 16.26
CA LEU A 563 -4.11 8.56 16.61
C LEU A 563 -5.39 8.35 17.44
N PHE A 564 -6.12 7.24 17.23
CA PHE A 564 -7.42 6.96 17.84
C PHE A 564 -7.44 5.56 18.50
N PRO A 565 -6.74 5.39 19.64
CA PRO A 565 -6.56 4.08 20.29
C PRO A 565 -7.83 3.54 20.98
N ASN A 566 -8.86 4.36 21.16
CA ASN A 566 -9.99 4.08 22.06
C ASN A 566 -11.06 3.11 21.49
N SER A 567 -10.85 2.53 20.30
CA SER A 567 -11.74 1.48 19.77
C SER A 567 -11.24 0.09 20.18
N THR A 568 -12.14 -0.80 20.62
CA THR A 568 -11.77 -2.14 21.11
C THR A 568 -11.07 -2.98 20.03
N GLN A 569 -11.36 -2.73 18.75
CA GLN A 569 -10.67 -3.36 17.61
C GLN A 569 -9.26 -2.78 17.37
N ASN A 570 -9.02 -1.51 17.71
CA ASN A 570 -7.72 -0.87 17.52
C ASN A 570 -6.70 -1.28 18.58
N VAL A 571 -7.09 -1.53 19.84
CA VAL A 571 -6.15 -1.81 20.95
C VAL A 571 -5.20 -2.98 20.63
N ASN A 572 -5.72 -4.12 20.18
CA ASN A 572 -4.89 -5.30 19.87
C ASN A 572 -3.98 -5.05 18.65
N ARG A 573 -4.49 -4.39 17.61
CA ARG A 573 -3.70 -4.00 16.42
C ARG A 573 -2.58 -3.04 16.79
N LEU A 574 -2.88 -2.09 17.65
CA LEU A 574 -1.97 -1.07 18.14
C LEU A 574 -0.81 -1.66 18.97
N LEU A 575 -1.07 -2.67 19.82
CA LEU A 575 0.01 -3.41 20.49
C LEU A 575 0.97 -4.07 19.49
N LYS A 576 0.44 -4.63 18.39
CA LYS A 576 1.26 -5.24 17.34
C LYS A 576 2.07 -4.20 16.55
N PHE A 577 1.47 -3.05 16.24
CA PHE A 577 2.17 -1.94 15.56
C PHE A 577 3.25 -1.32 16.47
N ASP A 578 2.92 -1.05 17.73
CA ASP A 578 3.83 -0.55 18.76
C ASP A 578 5.06 -1.48 18.87
N SER A 579 4.84 -2.79 19.00
CA SER A 579 5.91 -3.80 19.04
C SER A 579 6.73 -3.88 17.76
N PHE A 580 6.11 -3.75 16.58
CA PHE A 580 6.82 -3.79 15.29
C PHE A 580 7.76 -2.59 15.08
N TYR A 581 7.33 -1.40 15.50
CA TYR A 581 8.19 -0.20 15.50
C TYR A 581 9.24 -0.21 16.63
N GLY A 582 9.05 -1.06 17.64
CA GLY A 582 10.01 -1.32 18.72
C GLY A 582 9.73 -0.56 20.01
N PHE A 583 8.46 -0.22 20.25
CA PHE A 583 7.98 0.35 21.51
C PHE A 583 7.49 -0.77 22.45
N LYS A 584 8.08 -0.88 23.63
CA LYS A 584 7.57 -1.77 24.70
C LYS A 584 6.72 -0.97 25.68
N PRO A 585 5.53 -1.42 26.12
CA PRO A 585 4.75 -0.71 27.13
C PRO A 585 5.47 -0.74 28.49
N CYS A 586 5.69 0.44 29.10
CA CYS A 586 6.32 0.56 30.42
C CYS A 586 5.30 0.95 31.50
N SER A 587 4.43 1.90 31.21
CA SER A 587 3.31 2.30 32.08
C SER A 587 2.02 2.47 31.27
N SER A 588 0.95 2.96 31.89
CA SER A 588 -0.26 3.42 31.19
C SER A 588 0.07 4.47 30.11
N GLU A 589 0.96 5.43 30.43
CA GLU A 589 1.25 6.63 29.63
C GLU A 589 2.59 6.59 28.88
N LYS A 590 3.49 5.65 29.20
CA LYS A 590 4.86 5.62 28.63
C LYS A 590 5.22 4.31 27.91
N TYR A 591 6.06 4.43 26.90
CA TYR A 591 6.83 3.34 26.32
C TYR A 591 8.27 3.33 26.85
N ALA A 592 8.85 2.13 26.95
CA ALA A 592 10.28 1.92 26.96
C ALA A 592 10.78 1.66 25.54
N VAL A 593 11.88 2.31 25.17
CA VAL A 593 12.64 2.08 23.93
C VAL A 593 14.06 1.67 24.31
N HIS A 594 14.57 0.61 23.69
CA HIS A 594 15.89 0.04 23.99
C HIS A 594 16.84 0.31 22.81
N PRO A 595 17.77 1.30 22.89
CA PRO A 595 18.63 1.66 21.76
C PRO A 595 19.50 0.50 21.25
N LYS A 596 19.90 -0.42 22.13
CA LYS A 596 20.63 -1.66 21.77
C LYS A 596 19.86 -2.56 20.78
N GLU A 597 18.52 -2.54 20.79
CA GLU A 597 17.69 -3.39 19.91
C GLU A 597 17.61 -2.86 18.48
N ARG A 598 18.19 -1.66 18.24
CA ARG A 598 18.04 -0.85 17.02
C ARG A 598 16.58 -0.88 16.51
N PRO A 599 15.61 -0.41 17.32
CA PRO A 599 14.20 -0.43 16.93
C PRO A 599 13.92 0.57 15.81
N ARG A 600 13.02 0.22 14.89
CA ARG A 600 12.71 1.00 13.67
C ARG A 600 12.29 2.44 13.96
N CYS A 601 11.70 2.69 15.12
CA CYS A 601 11.30 4.02 15.56
C CYS A 601 12.47 5.03 15.62
N LEU A 602 13.72 4.56 15.80
CA LEU A 602 14.89 5.45 15.84
C LEU A 602 15.27 5.98 14.46
N ASP A 603 15.23 5.09 13.46
CA ASP A 603 15.49 5.46 12.06
C ASP A 603 14.37 6.33 11.49
N MET A 604 13.14 6.13 11.98
CA MET A 604 11.94 6.82 11.50
C MET A 604 11.68 8.17 12.16
N ILE A 605 12.05 8.35 13.43
CA ILE A 605 11.77 9.55 14.22
C ILE A 605 13.08 10.10 14.80
N PRO A 606 13.86 10.89 14.04
CA PRO A 606 15.21 11.32 14.45
C PRO A 606 15.25 12.09 15.78
N ASP A 607 14.21 12.88 16.06
CA ASP A 607 14.11 13.71 17.27
C ASP A 607 13.56 12.96 18.50
N LEU A 608 13.31 11.65 18.39
CA LEU A 608 12.75 10.82 19.48
C LEU A 608 13.73 10.67 20.67
N ILE A 609 15.03 10.83 20.43
CA ILE A 609 16.09 10.63 21.43
C ILE A 609 17.06 11.82 21.44
N SER A 610 17.44 12.28 22.64
CA SER A 610 18.61 13.15 22.78
C SER A 610 19.90 12.36 22.53
N SER A 611 20.81 12.89 21.70
CA SER A 611 22.08 12.24 21.30
C SER A 611 23.02 11.83 22.44
N LYS A 612 22.70 12.22 23.69
CA LYS A 612 23.40 11.84 24.92
C LYS A 612 22.87 10.55 25.56
N ALA A 613 21.60 10.21 25.35
CA ALA A 613 20.99 8.98 25.84
C ALA A 613 21.33 7.79 24.92
N GLU A 614 21.30 7.98 23.60
CA GLU A 614 21.72 6.97 22.61
C GLU A 614 23.17 6.53 22.86
N LYS A 615 24.10 7.48 23.05
CA LYS A 615 25.51 7.22 23.38
C LYS A 615 25.73 6.46 24.69
N LYS A 616 24.75 6.46 25.61
CA LYS A 616 24.81 5.70 26.87
C LYS A 616 24.12 4.33 26.77
N MET A 617 23.43 4.04 25.67
CA MET A 617 22.67 2.80 25.45
C MET A 617 21.71 2.43 26.60
N GLN A 618 21.22 3.43 27.35
CA GLN A 618 20.26 3.25 28.43
C GLN A 618 18.85 3.06 27.87
N VAL A 619 17.97 2.39 28.62
CA VAL A 619 16.53 2.33 28.29
C VAL A 619 15.94 3.73 28.39
N ILE A 620 15.12 4.11 27.41
CA ILE A 620 14.56 5.46 27.31
C ILE A 620 13.04 5.38 27.45
N GLU A 621 12.50 6.19 28.37
CA GLU A 621 11.06 6.37 28.50
C GLU A 621 10.56 7.51 27.62
N VAL A 622 9.55 7.24 26.79
CA VAL A 622 8.88 8.25 25.95
C VAL A 622 7.36 8.20 26.17
N PHE A 623 6.68 9.34 26.10
CA PHE A 623 5.23 9.40 26.29
C PHE A 623 4.47 8.85 25.08
N LYS A 624 3.50 7.97 25.32
CA LYS A 624 2.80 7.24 24.25
C LYS A 624 2.08 8.17 23.28
N LYS A 625 1.46 9.24 23.78
CA LYS A 625 0.62 10.15 22.98
C LYS A 625 1.46 10.90 21.96
N GLU A 626 2.53 11.54 22.41
CA GLU A 626 3.46 12.32 21.61
C GLU A 626 4.17 11.42 20.59
N THR A 627 4.71 10.28 21.02
CA THR A 627 5.38 9.33 20.14
C THR A 627 4.47 8.75 19.06
N ARG A 628 3.20 8.43 19.38
CA ARG A 628 2.19 7.98 18.40
C ARG A 628 1.88 9.06 17.36
N VAL A 629 1.77 10.32 17.78
CA VAL A 629 1.56 11.45 16.86
C VAL A 629 2.77 11.62 15.94
N SER A 630 4.00 11.61 16.47
CA SER A 630 5.23 11.71 15.67
C SER A 630 5.35 10.57 14.65
N LEU A 631 5.05 9.32 15.05
CA LEU A 631 5.02 8.18 14.14
C LEU A 631 3.98 8.36 13.02
N ALA A 632 2.75 8.74 13.37
CA ALA A 632 1.69 8.96 12.40
C ALA A 632 2.05 10.08 11.40
N VAL A 633 2.70 11.16 11.85
CA VAL A 633 3.20 12.24 10.97
C VAL A 633 4.25 11.72 9.98
N VAL A 634 5.21 10.90 10.43
CA VAL A 634 6.22 10.28 9.55
C VAL A 634 5.58 9.35 8.52
N LEU A 635 4.63 8.51 8.94
CA LEU A 635 3.89 7.62 8.04
C LEU A 635 3.06 8.41 7.02
N LEU A 636 2.31 9.43 7.43
CA LEU A 636 1.56 10.32 6.53
C LEU A 636 2.46 11.03 5.50
N LYS A 637 3.69 11.38 5.89
CA LYS A 637 4.71 11.94 4.97
C LYS A 637 5.13 10.94 3.89
N ARG A 638 5.19 9.64 4.21
CA ARG A 638 5.47 8.58 3.21
C ARG A 638 4.38 8.44 2.17
N ILE A 639 3.10 8.64 2.50
CA ILE A 639 2.01 8.68 1.47
C ILE A 639 2.35 9.73 0.40
N GLN A 640 2.77 10.94 0.79
CA GLN A 640 3.14 11.99 -0.16
C GLN A 640 4.31 11.58 -1.06
N GLN A 641 5.26 10.80 -0.54
CA GLN A 641 6.39 10.26 -1.31
C GLN A 641 5.94 9.15 -2.27
N TRP A 642 4.97 8.33 -1.88
CA TRP A 642 4.45 7.21 -2.68
C TRP A 642 3.56 7.63 -3.84
N LEU A 643 2.71 8.64 -3.65
CA LEU A 643 1.74 9.06 -4.67
C LEU A 643 2.40 9.42 -6.01
N LYS A 644 3.59 10.05 -5.98
CA LYS A 644 4.26 10.49 -7.22
C LYS A 644 4.80 9.32 -8.07
N PRO A 645 5.62 8.38 -7.55
CA PRO A 645 6.04 7.19 -8.31
C PRO A 645 4.86 6.31 -8.76
N ILE A 646 3.91 6.03 -7.85
CA ILE A 646 2.73 5.19 -8.14
C ILE A 646 1.91 5.80 -9.28
N PHE A 647 1.53 7.07 -9.18
CA PHE A 647 0.73 7.74 -10.20
C PHE A 647 1.48 7.86 -11.53
N SER A 648 2.79 8.15 -11.50
CA SER A 648 3.61 8.17 -12.71
C SER A 648 3.61 6.81 -13.40
N ARG A 649 3.75 5.69 -12.67
CA ARG A 649 3.73 4.36 -13.28
C ARG A 649 2.35 3.97 -13.81
N ILE A 650 1.27 4.31 -13.10
CA ILE A 650 -0.11 4.13 -13.60
C ILE A 650 -0.31 4.90 -14.91
N GLN A 651 0.18 6.15 -15.00
CA GLN A 651 0.14 6.93 -16.24
C GLN A 651 0.95 6.27 -17.36
N THR A 652 2.16 5.76 -17.09
CA THR A 652 2.95 5.05 -18.09
C THR A 652 2.25 3.77 -18.58
N LEU A 653 1.73 2.93 -17.67
CA LEU A 653 0.97 1.73 -18.04
C LEU A 653 -0.27 2.06 -18.88
N ARG A 654 -0.99 3.14 -18.52
CA ARG A 654 -2.13 3.62 -19.31
C ARG A 654 -1.71 4.06 -20.71
N ASP A 655 -0.63 4.82 -20.83
CA ASP A 655 -0.12 5.31 -22.13
C ASP A 655 0.53 4.17 -22.97
N GLU A 656 0.97 3.06 -22.35
CA GLU A 656 1.45 1.84 -23.01
C GLU A 656 0.29 1.01 -23.61
N VAL A 657 -0.83 0.90 -22.88
CA VAL A 657 -1.98 0.05 -23.26
C VAL A 657 -3.01 0.78 -24.13
N MET A 658 -3.24 2.07 -23.91
CA MET A 658 -4.27 2.85 -24.60
C MET A 658 -3.76 3.45 -25.91
N VAL A 659 -4.35 3.04 -27.03
CA VAL A 659 -4.18 3.72 -28.34
C VAL A 659 -5.39 4.63 -28.58
N CYS A 660 -5.18 5.81 -29.16
CA CYS A 660 -6.27 6.71 -29.52
C CYS A 660 -7.14 6.09 -30.63
N ASP A 661 -8.46 6.01 -30.44
CA ASP A 661 -9.39 5.38 -31.39
C ASP A 661 -9.28 6.01 -32.80
N TRP A 662 -9.08 7.32 -32.87
CA TRP A 662 -8.93 8.05 -34.13
C TRP A 662 -7.62 7.68 -34.84
N PHE A 663 -6.52 7.55 -34.07
CA PHE A 663 -5.23 7.09 -34.60
C PHE A 663 -5.27 5.62 -35.02
N ARG A 664 -6.01 4.77 -34.30
CA ARG A 664 -6.25 3.36 -34.65
C ARG A 664 -7.06 3.19 -35.96
N LEU A 665 -7.82 4.22 -36.35
CA LEU A 665 -8.63 4.27 -37.57
C LEU A 665 -7.98 5.13 -38.68
N ASP A 666 -6.69 5.48 -38.55
CA ASP A 666 -5.95 6.39 -39.45
C ASP A 666 -6.64 7.76 -39.71
N MET A 667 -7.45 8.22 -38.76
CA MET A 667 -8.18 9.50 -38.84
C MET A 667 -7.47 10.64 -38.08
N PRO A 668 -7.57 11.89 -38.58
CA PRO A 668 -6.98 13.06 -37.92
C PRO A 668 -7.65 13.36 -36.58
N CYS A 669 -6.96 13.03 -35.49
CA CYS A 669 -7.45 13.19 -34.12
C CYS A 669 -7.74 14.66 -33.73
N THR A 670 -9.01 14.95 -33.48
CA THR A 670 -9.52 16.27 -33.03
C THR A 670 -9.09 16.68 -31.62
N ARG A 671 -8.60 15.74 -30.79
CA ARG A 671 -8.19 15.99 -29.39
C ARG A 671 -6.77 16.58 -29.26
N GLY A 672 -6.05 16.77 -30.37
CA GLY A 672 -4.81 17.54 -30.43
C GLY A 672 -3.72 17.10 -29.44
N LYS A 673 -3.15 18.06 -28.70
CA LYS A 673 -2.03 17.80 -27.77
C LYS A 673 -2.35 16.79 -26.66
N HIS A 674 -3.62 16.55 -26.33
CA HIS A 674 -4.03 15.65 -25.24
C HIS A 674 -3.95 14.16 -25.59
N CYS A 675 -3.92 13.79 -26.87
CA CYS A 675 -3.75 12.40 -27.31
C CYS A 675 -2.35 12.10 -27.85
N ARG A 676 -1.40 13.05 -27.75
CA ARG A 676 -0.05 12.94 -28.33
C ARG A 676 0.74 11.70 -27.89
N ASN A 677 0.56 11.23 -26.66
CA ASN A 677 1.22 10.00 -26.18
C ASN A 677 0.54 8.72 -26.70
N LEU A 678 -0.77 8.79 -26.97
CA LEU A 678 -1.63 7.69 -27.44
C LEU A 678 -1.58 7.51 -28.97
N HIS A 679 -0.72 8.27 -29.66
CA HIS A 679 -0.46 8.20 -31.11
C HIS A 679 0.93 7.56 -31.36
N ARG A 680 1.16 6.39 -30.78
CA ARG A 680 2.38 5.61 -30.97
C ARG A 680 2.02 4.20 -31.43
N LEU A 681 2.84 3.65 -32.33
CA LEU A 681 2.75 2.24 -32.72
C LEU A 681 3.14 1.39 -31.50
N GLN A 682 2.26 0.47 -31.08
CA GLN A 682 2.57 -0.49 -30.03
C GLN A 682 3.67 -1.45 -30.52
N THR A 683 4.76 -1.54 -29.77
CA THR A 683 5.70 -2.66 -29.88
C THR A 683 4.98 -3.94 -29.49
N LYS A 684 5.10 -5.00 -30.30
CA LYS A 684 4.33 -6.27 -30.22
C LYS A 684 4.49 -7.07 -28.91
N THR A 685 5.23 -6.58 -27.93
CA THR A 685 5.72 -7.32 -26.76
C THR A 685 4.76 -7.37 -25.57
N ILE A 686 3.62 -6.65 -25.60
CA ILE A 686 2.74 -6.48 -24.42
C ILE A 686 1.43 -7.31 -24.52
N LEU A 687 1.11 -7.91 -25.67
CA LEU A 687 -0.10 -8.75 -25.87
C LEU A 687 -0.03 -10.14 -25.20
N ALA A 688 0.72 -10.27 -24.11
CA ALA A 688 0.88 -11.50 -23.31
C ALA A 688 0.86 -11.23 -21.78
N CYS A 689 0.37 -10.05 -21.36
CA CYS A 689 0.22 -9.63 -19.96
C CYS A 689 -1.23 -9.26 -19.66
#